data_AF-A0A9N9XP03-F1
#
_entry.id   AF-A0A9N9XP03-F1
#
_cell.length_a   1.000
_cell.length_b   1.000
_cell.length_c   1.000
_cell.angle_alpha   90.00
_cell.angle_beta   90.00
_cell.angle_gamma   90.00
#
_symmetry.space_group_name_H-M   'P 1'
#
loop_
_entity.id
_entity.type
_entity.pdbx_description
1 polymer ?
#
loop_
_entity_poly.entity_id
_entity_poly.type
_entity_poly.pdbx_seq_one_letter_code
_entity_poly.pdbx_strand_id
1 'polypeptide(L)'
;MYTGCYGLGVIEPALYKSTLDLDEIQWPDGHIGRIWFSLRYEPSTEKLLVSLLKAKNLPSRTIGTVNSCDPFLLPDERRYLQSRQKKKTCNPYFDETLVFQVSAKDMADHTLKLTVIDGGRTKKKSEIGHITFPLKDLEIGDGLEQELFKMDLEKEAPEYKTDLGELLISLVYNENLCRLTATVIEARRLKVSTIYLAPARLPRALEPSLSVPYTSEISPASGHFSRDRLEMAKIESENGRVDVNMNGDAWENVIDIEEESAPKSAEAVVEAARKVFASGKTRPIDFRKDQLKKFLTFLEDEKEGMVKAVHKDLRKHRQESETCEIELVANDLRHTLLELKKWSKPKCPEKRVVNLLDGVYIYNDPYGVVLIIGAWNYPILLSLGPMIGAIAAGNAVILKPSELSPHTAHFLATVLTKYLDKETFQVYLGGIEETTELLEFKFDYIFFTGSTQVGKIIHQAAAKNLTPCTLELGGKSPVFLDESADMEKATKRILWGKLLNSGQTCVAPDYVLCTKATEKVFLQHATKILTEFYGADPRNSTYLSRIVTERHFKRLVEFIKPEHVAVGGKFDAETRVIAPTILVDVDPDDPVLREEIFGPIMPVINVKDHKEAIEFINAREKPLALYVFTKDKEVRNAMLAETSSGGAVVNDTVTHLITENLPFGGVGFSGMGSYHGKHGYDTFSHQKAVLVKDFTGFTELSLSLRYPPYNDAKTAIMNFALKKRRGVPMGLVKNAGIFTAGLTFSYFSHFLWCLIAGCKY
;
A
#
# COMPACT_ATOMS: atom_id res chain seq x y z
N MET A 1 29.06 26.11 -6.42
CA MET A 1 29.31 25.80 -5.00
C MET A 1 28.00 25.30 -4.39
N TYR A 2 28.06 24.47 -3.35
CA TYR A 2 26.91 23.82 -2.69
C TYR A 2 26.07 22.89 -3.58
N THR A 3 26.64 21.71 -3.86
CA THR A 3 25.95 20.51 -4.32
C THR A 3 26.50 19.33 -3.51
N GLY A 4 25.63 18.50 -2.92
CA GLY A 4 26.08 17.32 -2.12
C GLY A 4 25.33 17.12 -0.80
N CYS A 5 24.06 16.73 -0.87
CA CYS A 5 23.30 16.06 0.21
C CYS A 5 21.96 15.56 -0.34
N TYR A 6 21.94 14.34 -0.91
CA TYR A 6 20.71 13.64 -1.28
C TYR A 6 20.72 12.25 -0.62
N GLY A 7 19.68 11.97 0.17
CA GLY A 7 19.18 10.62 0.43
C GLY A 7 17.84 10.46 -0.29
N LEU A 8 17.28 9.25 -0.46
CA LEU A 8 17.54 8.04 0.31
C LEU A 8 17.90 6.83 -0.59
N GLY A 9 18.45 5.79 0.05
CA GLY A 9 18.18 4.40 -0.34
C GLY A 9 17.39 3.74 0.81
N VAL A 10 16.33 2.99 0.50
CA VAL A 10 15.51 2.31 1.52
C VAL A 10 16.24 1.03 1.96
N ILE A 11 16.51 0.91 3.26
CA ILE A 11 17.15 -0.28 3.85
C ILE A 11 16.15 -1.44 3.88
N GLU A 12 16.59 -2.65 3.50
CA GLU A 12 15.72 -3.82 3.48
C GLU A 12 15.15 -4.18 4.87
N PRO A 13 13.83 -4.35 5.01
CA PRO A 13 13.22 -4.78 6.27
C PRO A 13 13.63 -6.17 6.78
N ALA A 14 14.38 -6.96 5.99
CA ALA A 14 14.94 -8.23 6.41
C ALA A 14 16.20 -8.05 7.29
N LEU A 15 17.09 -7.11 6.94
CA LEU A 15 18.41 -6.95 7.59
C LEU A 15 18.30 -6.63 9.10
N TYR A 16 17.31 -5.81 9.48
CA TYR A 16 17.03 -5.50 10.89
C TYR A 16 16.05 -6.45 11.59
N LYS A 17 15.47 -7.42 10.87
CA LYS A 17 14.59 -8.49 11.41
C LYS A 17 15.34 -9.75 11.85
N SER A 18 16.67 -9.79 11.72
CA SER A 18 17.46 -10.94 12.18
C SER A 18 17.17 -11.29 13.65
N THR A 19 17.04 -12.59 13.93
CA THR A 19 16.57 -13.16 15.21
C THR A 19 17.54 -12.98 16.40
N LEU A 20 18.55 -12.12 16.24
CA LEU A 20 19.65 -11.87 17.19
C LEU A 20 19.34 -10.80 18.26
N ASP A 21 18.07 -10.40 18.41
CA ASP A 21 17.60 -9.74 19.63
C ASP A 21 17.10 -10.77 20.69
N LEU A 22 17.32 -12.09 20.46
CA LEU A 22 17.15 -13.17 21.44
C LEU A 22 18.43 -13.52 22.25
N ASP A 23 19.60 -13.00 21.87
CA ASP A 23 20.81 -13.15 22.68
C ASP A 23 20.72 -12.27 23.93
N GLU A 24 20.50 -12.86 25.11
CA GLU A 24 20.82 -12.21 26.39
C GLU A 24 22.35 -12.13 26.56
N ILE A 25 22.98 -11.21 25.80
CA ILE A 25 24.42 -10.99 25.83
C ILE A 25 24.82 -10.50 27.23
N GLN A 26 25.47 -11.38 28.01
CA GLN A 26 26.37 -10.95 29.06
C GLN A 26 27.54 -10.21 28.40
N TRP A 27 27.50 -8.88 28.43
CA TRP A 27 28.55 -8.04 27.89
C TRP A 27 29.80 -8.18 28.78
N PRO A 28 31.01 -8.40 28.20
CA PRO A 28 32.24 -8.48 28.99
C PRO A 28 32.51 -7.21 29.79
N ASP A 29 33.13 -7.36 30.97
CA ASP A 29 33.55 -6.22 31.78
C ASP A 29 34.46 -5.27 30.98
N GLY A 30 34.12 -3.98 30.99
CA GLY A 30 34.81 -2.94 30.22
C GLY A 30 34.27 -2.68 28.81
N HIS A 31 33.28 -3.44 28.33
CA HIS A 31 32.63 -3.22 27.04
C HIS A 31 32.01 -1.81 26.91
N ILE A 32 32.29 -1.11 25.80
CA ILE A 32 31.97 0.33 25.61
C ILE A 32 30.64 0.55 24.86
N GLY A 33 30.08 -0.51 24.27
CA GLY A 33 28.90 -0.46 23.42
C GLY A 33 29.21 -0.97 22.01
N ARG A 34 28.15 -1.25 21.25
CA ARG A 34 28.21 -1.92 19.93
C ARG A 34 27.39 -1.15 18.92
N ILE A 35 27.89 -1.00 17.69
CA ILE A 35 27.20 -0.35 16.57
C ILE A 35 26.90 -1.36 15.46
N TRP A 36 25.71 -1.22 14.87
CA TRP A 36 25.27 -1.89 13.66
C TRP A 36 25.14 -0.84 12.55
N PHE A 37 25.81 -1.09 11.45
CA PHE A 37 25.78 -0.27 10.25
C PHE A 37 25.86 -1.19 9.03
N SER A 38 25.44 -0.71 7.87
CA SER A 38 25.56 -1.46 6.62
C SER A 38 26.14 -0.60 5.50
N LEU A 39 26.98 -1.22 4.66
CA LEU A 39 27.71 -0.58 3.57
C LEU A 39 27.19 -1.09 2.22
N ARG A 40 27.13 -0.18 1.25
CA ARG A 40 26.89 -0.49 -0.16
C ARG A 40 27.68 0.49 -1.00
N TYR A 41 28.50 0.00 -1.93
CA TYR A 41 29.21 0.84 -2.89
C TYR A 41 28.53 0.70 -4.26
N GLU A 42 28.36 1.81 -4.98
CA GLU A 42 27.78 1.87 -6.32
C GLU A 42 28.88 2.22 -7.34
N PRO A 43 29.51 1.23 -8.02
CA PRO A 43 30.63 1.51 -8.94
C PRO A 43 30.26 2.41 -10.12
N SER A 44 29.00 2.38 -10.55
CA SER A 44 28.46 3.19 -11.65
C SER A 44 28.23 4.66 -11.29
N THR A 45 28.15 5.00 -10.00
CA THR A 45 27.91 6.36 -9.52
C THR A 45 29.04 6.92 -8.66
N GLU A 46 30.06 6.11 -8.35
CA GLU A 46 31.17 6.36 -7.42
C GLU A 46 30.68 6.83 -6.03
N LYS A 47 29.65 6.15 -5.51
CA LYS A 47 29.06 6.45 -4.20
C LYS A 47 29.24 5.30 -3.21
N LEU A 48 29.72 5.63 -2.02
CA LEU A 48 29.60 4.79 -0.83
C LEU A 48 28.39 5.23 -0.01
N LEU A 49 27.47 4.30 0.25
CA LEU A 49 26.31 4.46 1.12
C LEU A 49 26.61 3.80 2.47
N VAL A 50 26.61 4.59 3.55
CA VAL A 50 26.81 4.13 4.93
C VAL A 50 25.51 4.29 5.70
N SER A 51 24.84 3.17 5.97
CA SER A 51 23.54 3.13 6.65
C SER A 51 23.74 2.91 8.15
N LEU A 52 23.33 3.87 8.99
CA LEU A 52 23.42 3.76 10.44
C LEU A 52 22.14 3.13 10.99
N LEU A 53 22.21 1.91 11.53
CA LEU A 53 21.05 1.13 11.90
C LEU A 53 20.69 1.31 13.39
N LYS A 54 21.52 0.76 14.28
CA LYS A 54 21.31 0.82 15.74
C LYS A 54 22.64 0.78 16.49
N ALA A 55 22.64 1.27 17.73
CA ALA A 55 23.70 0.99 18.71
C ALA A 55 23.08 0.46 20.01
N LYS A 56 23.81 -0.37 20.75
CA LYS A 56 23.40 -0.90 22.06
C LYS A 56 24.52 -0.80 23.09
N ASN A 57 24.14 -0.81 24.37
CA ASN A 57 25.01 -0.82 25.55
C ASN A 57 26.00 0.37 25.63
N LEU A 58 25.57 1.58 25.29
CA LEU A 58 26.40 2.79 25.42
C LEU A 58 26.47 3.25 26.90
N PRO A 59 27.63 3.67 27.43
CA PRO A 59 27.78 4.03 28.83
C PRO A 59 27.06 5.33 29.20
N SER A 60 26.24 5.29 30.25
CA SER A 60 25.65 6.50 30.83
C SER A 60 26.67 7.25 31.68
N ARG A 61 27.22 8.35 31.14
CA ARG A 61 28.22 9.18 31.84
C ARG A 61 27.63 10.18 32.84
N THR A 62 26.31 10.34 32.90
CA THR A 62 25.65 11.32 33.78
C THR A 62 24.54 10.68 34.63
N ILE A 63 24.67 10.77 35.96
CA ILE A 63 23.63 10.32 36.89
C ILE A 63 22.42 11.27 36.79
N GLY A 64 21.24 10.74 36.51
CA GLY A 64 19.98 11.49 36.58
C GLY A 64 19.56 12.26 35.32
N THR A 65 20.25 12.10 34.17
CA THR A 65 19.80 12.69 32.90
C THR A 65 19.82 11.69 31.74
N VAL A 66 18.83 11.78 30.86
CA VAL A 66 18.79 10.97 29.63
C VAL A 66 19.81 11.51 28.63
N ASN A 67 20.95 10.82 28.49
CA ASN A 67 22.01 11.21 27.57
C ASN A 67 21.52 11.11 26.10
N SER A 68 21.95 12.06 25.27
CA SER A 68 21.73 12.02 23.81
C SER A 68 22.98 11.53 23.11
N CYS A 69 22.84 10.44 22.35
CA CYS A 69 23.92 9.90 21.54
C CYS A 69 23.78 10.46 20.12
N ASP A 70 24.73 11.31 19.73
CA ASP A 70 24.86 11.83 18.37
C ASP A 70 25.99 11.04 17.68
N PRO A 71 25.73 10.24 16.63
CA PRO A 71 26.79 9.62 15.84
C PRO A 71 27.34 10.61 14.81
N PHE A 72 28.66 10.56 14.64
CA PHE A 72 29.41 11.38 13.69
C PHE A 72 30.24 10.47 12.78
N LEU A 73 30.31 10.82 11.50
CA LEU A 73 31.12 10.13 10.51
C LEU A 73 32.19 11.10 10.02
N LEU A 74 33.43 10.61 9.95
CA LEU A 74 34.64 11.38 9.64
C LEU A 74 35.25 10.97 8.29
N PRO A 75 34.74 11.51 7.15
CA PRO A 75 35.47 11.55 5.89
C PRO A 75 36.52 12.67 5.99
N ASP A 76 37.77 12.27 6.23
CA ASP A 76 38.91 13.15 6.54
C ASP A 76 38.77 14.02 7.81
N GLU A 77 39.92 14.45 8.35
CA GLU A 77 40.03 15.18 9.62
C GLU A 77 39.42 16.60 9.61
N ARG A 78 38.65 16.98 8.58
CA ARG A 78 38.28 18.38 8.29
C ARG A 78 36.77 18.65 8.23
N ARG A 79 35.90 17.64 8.07
CA ARG A 79 34.43 17.83 8.05
C ARG A 79 33.65 16.68 8.69
N TYR A 80 33.09 16.95 9.86
CA TYR A 80 32.09 16.09 10.50
C TYR A 80 30.78 16.07 9.70
N LEU A 81 30.30 14.90 9.29
CA LEU A 81 28.87 14.71 9.01
C LEU A 81 28.19 14.19 10.28
N GLN A 82 27.06 14.82 10.64
CA GLN A 82 26.26 14.48 11.81
C GLN A 82 24.89 13.95 11.36
N SER A 83 24.46 12.82 11.94
CA SER A 83 23.10 12.31 11.82
C SER A 83 22.05 13.38 12.19
N ARG A 84 21.02 13.53 11.36
CA ARG A 84 19.86 14.40 11.64
C ARG A 84 19.01 13.81 12.76
N GLN A 85 19.03 12.49 12.95
CA GLN A 85 18.22 11.76 13.92
C GLN A 85 18.83 11.72 15.34
N LYS A 86 18.66 12.80 16.12
CA LYS A 86 19.07 12.87 17.54
C LYS A 86 18.26 11.94 18.44
N LYS A 87 18.88 10.92 19.04
CA LYS A 87 18.21 9.95 19.94
C LYS A 87 18.66 10.10 21.40
N LYS A 88 17.70 10.12 22.33
CA LYS A 88 17.89 10.24 23.79
C LYS A 88 17.76 8.87 24.46
N THR A 89 18.74 8.00 24.23
CA THR A 89 18.80 6.65 24.79
C THR A 89 20.22 6.09 24.64
N CYS A 90 20.62 5.18 25.53
CA CYS A 90 21.87 4.43 25.44
C CYS A 90 21.77 3.19 24.51
N ASN A 91 20.59 2.94 23.95
CA ASN A 91 20.32 1.95 22.90
C ASN A 91 19.57 2.60 21.72
N PRO A 92 20.22 3.52 20.96
CA PRO A 92 19.55 4.27 19.89
C PRO A 92 19.40 3.46 18.60
N TYR A 93 18.28 3.68 17.92
CA TYR A 93 18.03 3.23 16.54
C TYR A 93 18.02 4.48 15.67
N PHE A 94 18.82 4.52 14.60
CA PHE A 94 19.03 5.70 13.77
C PHE A 94 18.24 5.63 12.47
N ASP A 95 18.41 4.55 11.69
CA ASP A 95 17.75 4.34 10.40
C ASP A 95 17.99 5.52 9.44
N GLU A 96 19.28 5.84 9.23
CA GLU A 96 19.73 7.01 8.46
C GLU A 96 20.94 6.65 7.59
N THR A 97 20.80 6.84 6.27
CA THR A 97 21.85 6.55 5.28
C THR A 97 22.60 7.82 4.88
N LEU A 98 23.91 7.81 5.08
CA LEU A 98 24.84 8.86 4.66
C LEU A 98 25.51 8.45 3.36
N VAL A 99 25.63 9.37 2.40
CA VAL A 99 26.15 9.10 1.05
C VAL A 99 27.43 9.91 0.83
N PHE A 100 28.50 9.23 0.39
CA PHE A 100 29.82 9.78 0.14
C PHE A 100 30.19 9.57 -1.32
N GLN A 101 30.77 10.59 -1.95
CA GLN A 101 31.44 10.41 -3.24
C GLN A 101 32.86 9.89 -2.95
N VAL A 102 33.19 8.70 -3.43
CA VAL A 102 34.49 8.03 -3.24
C VAL A 102 34.81 7.36 -4.57
N SER A 103 35.95 7.67 -5.20
CA SER A 103 36.24 7.05 -6.50
C SER A 103 36.58 5.57 -6.34
N ALA A 104 36.42 4.80 -7.41
CA ALA A 104 36.75 3.37 -7.40
C ALA A 104 38.24 3.10 -7.12
N LYS A 105 39.11 4.11 -7.25
CA LYS A 105 40.54 4.05 -6.88
C LYS A 105 40.76 4.35 -5.41
N ASP A 106 40.02 5.32 -4.86
CA ASP A 106 40.14 5.77 -3.47
C ASP A 106 39.69 4.70 -2.47
N MET A 107 38.75 3.83 -2.86
CA MET A 107 38.25 2.71 -2.05
C MET A 107 39.34 1.81 -1.46
N ALA A 108 40.48 1.64 -2.14
CA ALA A 108 41.58 0.80 -1.66
C ALA A 108 42.39 1.43 -0.50
N ASP A 109 42.51 2.76 -0.48
CA ASP A 109 43.40 3.50 0.42
C ASP A 109 42.66 4.18 1.60
N HIS A 110 41.32 4.29 1.54
CA HIS A 110 40.53 4.98 2.55
C HIS A 110 39.98 4.05 3.66
N THR A 111 39.78 4.62 4.84
CA THR A 111 39.20 3.94 6.02
C THR A 111 38.01 4.73 6.55
N LEU A 112 36.87 4.07 6.70
CA LEU A 112 35.66 4.62 7.30
C LEU A 112 35.81 4.67 8.83
N LYS A 113 35.83 5.87 9.42
CA LYS A 113 35.76 6.07 10.88
C LYS A 113 34.37 6.54 11.32
N LEU A 114 33.71 5.72 12.13
CA LEU A 114 32.41 6.00 12.74
C LEU A 114 32.60 6.29 14.23
N THR A 115 32.25 7.49 14.69
CA THR A 115 32.53 7.96 16.06
C THR A 115 31.22 8.26 16.80
N VAL A 116 31.04 7.65 17.98
CA VAL A 116 29.86 7.87 18.83
C VAL A 116 30.21 8.89 19.90
N ILE A 117 29.43 9.98 19.97
CA ILE A 117 29.72 11.13 20.86
C ILE A 117 28.55 11.38 21.82
N ASP A 118 28.90 11.66 23.08
CA ASP A 118 27.98 12.17 24.09
C ASP A 118 27.63 13.63 23.77
N GLY A 119 26.35 13.84 23.43
CA GLY A 119 25.74 15.14 23.12
C GLY A 119 24.99 15.77 24.30
N GLY A 120 25.41 15.52 25.55
CA GLY A 120 24.82 16.07 26.76
C GLY A 120 24.73 17.61 26.82
N ARG A 121 24.05 18.15 27.85
CA ARG A 121 23.70 19.58 27.97
C ARG A 121 24.88 20.56 27.95
N THR A 122 26.10 20.12 28.22
CA THR A 122 27.32 20.93 28.16
C THR A 122 27.84 21.01 26.72
N LYS A 123 28.23 22.21 26.24
CA LYS A 123 28.81 22.42 24.89
C LYS A 123 30.06 21.59 24.57
N LYS A 124 30.66 20.91 25.55
CA LYS A 124 31.85 20.06 25.40
C LYS A 124 31.43 18.64 25.02
N LYS A 125 31.30 18.39 23.71
CA LYS A 125 31.19 17.04 23.13
C LYS A 125 32.32 16.14 23.67
N SER A 126 32.02 14.88 23.99
CA SER A 126 33.05 13.89 24.37
C SER A 126 32.84 12.56 23.66
N GLU A 127 33.91 11.94 23.18
CA GLU A 127 33.84 10.63 22.53
C GLU A 127 33.47 9.54 23.53
N ILE A 128 32.49 8.70 23.16
CA ILE A 128 32.13 7.48 23.87
C ILE A 128 33.08 6.36 23.43
N GLY A 129 33.21 6.20 22.12
CA GLY A 129 34.15 5.36 21.40
C GLY A 129 33.92 5.47 19.88
N HIS A 130 34.71 4.76 19.08
CA HIS A 130 34.60 4.72 17.62
C HIS A 130 34.86 3.32 17.06
N ILE A 131 34.70 3.16 15.75
CA ILE A 131 35.23 2.02 14.98
C ILE A 131 35.93 2.53 13.72
N THR A 132 36.81 1.71 13.17
CA THR A 132 37.45 1.90 11.86
C THR A 132 37.24 0.68 10.97
N PHE A 133 36.82 0.91 9.73
CA PHE A 133 36.61 -0.13 8.71
C PHE A 133 37.37 0.25 7.42
N PRO A 134 38.41 -0.49 6.99
CA PRO A 134 39.12 -0.18 5.75
C PRO A 134 38.23 -0.49 4.54
N LEU A 135 38.07 0.46 3.61
CA LEU A 135 37.09 0.32 2.52
C LEU A 135 37.48 -0.72 1.45
N LYS A 136 38.76 -1.11 1.42
CA LYS A 136 39.28 -2.26 0.65
C LYS A 136 38.71 -3.61 1.11
N ASP A 137 38.23 -3.70 2.35
CA ASP A 137 37.73 -4.92 2.98
C ASP A 137 36.19 -5.07 2.78
N LEU A 138 35.56 -4.19 1.99
CA LEU A 138 34.18 -4.29 1.52
C LEU A 138 34.14 -5.06 0.19
N GLU A 139 33.30 -6.08 0.06
CA GLU A 139 33.13 -6.79 -1.21
C GLU A 139 32.38 -5.93 -2.23
N ILE A 140 33.05 -5.54 -3.31
CA ILE A 140 32.47 -4.72 -4.39
C ILE A 140 31.73 -5.63 -5.38
N GLY A 141 30.46 -5.88 -5.08
CA GLY A 141 29.52 -6.55 -5.99
C GLY A 141 29.03 -5.66 -7.15
N ASP A 142 27.90 -6.03 -7.74
CA ASP A 142 27.25 -5.29 -8.85
C ASP A 142 26.68 -3.92 -8.44
N GLY A 143 26.69 -3.62 -7.13
CA GLY A 143 26.16 -2.40 -6.54
C GLY A 143 24.67 -2.47 -6.17
N LEU A 144 24.02 -3.64 -6.19
CA LEU A 144 22.65 -3.83 -5.70
C LEU A 144 22.61 -4.27 -4.23
N GLU A 145 23.50 -5.18 -3.82
CA GLU A 145 23.50 -5.74 -2.45
C GLU A 145 24.09 -4.78 -1.40
N GLN A 146 23.73 -5.00 -0.13
CA GLN A 146 24.17 -4.20 1.02
C GLN A 146 24.65 -5.12 2.15
N GLU A 147 25.93 -4.98 2.54
CA GLU A 147 26.56 -5.82 3.56
C GLU A 147 26.35 -5.25 4.98
N LEU A 148 26.08 -6.13 5.96
CA LEU A 148 25.70 -5.77 7.32
C LEU A 148 26.83 -6.02 8.34
N PHE A 149 27.32 -4.95 8.96
CA PHE A 149 28.40 -5.00 9.94
C PHE A 149 27.89 -4.77 11.38
N LYS A 150 28.54 -5.46 12.33
CA LYS A 150 28.27 -5.44 13.77
C LYS A 150 29.61 -5.37 14.49
N MET A 151 29.99 -4.18 14.96
CA MET A 151 31.31 -3.92 15.55
C MET A 151 31.21 -3.28 16.94
N ASP A 152 32.16 -3.62 17.80
CA ASP A 152 32.27 -3.06 19.15
C ASP A 152 33.05 -1.75 19.14
N LEU A 153 32.64 -0.79 19.97
CA LEU A 153 33.26 0.51 20.06
C LEU A 153 34.60 0.42 20.79
N GLU A 154 35.66 0.84 20.11
CA GLU A 154 36.98 1.05 20.68
C GLU A 154 37.09 2.47 21.26
N LYS A 155 38.14 2.73 22.04
CA LYS A 155 38.59 4.08 22.41
C LYS A 155 39.98 4.26 21.85
N GLU A 156 40.31 5.48 21.43
CA GLU A 156 41.71 5.83 21.21
C GLU A 156 42.51 5.56 22.48
N ALA A 157 43.47 4.63 22.39
CA ALA A 157 44.48 4.48 23.43
C ALA A 157 45.26 5.80 23.52
N PRO A 158 45.54 6.33 24.73
CA PRO A 158 46.29 7.57 24.86
C PRO A 158 47.66 7.44 24.18
N GLU A 159 48.03 8.42 23.34
CA GLU A 159 49.27 8.39 22.54
C GLU A 159 50.55 8.27 23.39
N TYR A 160 50.95 7.05 23.73
CA TYR A 160 52.31 6.73 24.11
C TYR A 160 53.12 6.46 22.84
N LYS A 161 53.56 7.55 22.19
CA LYS A 161 54.51 7.51 21.06
C LYS A 161 55.85 6.93 21.51
N THR A 162 55.95 5.61 21.50
CA THR A 162 57.21 4.86 21.62
C THR A 162 57.30 3.85 20.48
N ASP A 163 57.94 4.27 19.39
CA ASP A 163 58.43 3.41 18.31
C ASP A 163 59.13 2.17 18.90
N LEU A 164 58.68 0.97 18.54
CA LEU A 164 59.25 -0.31 18.98
C LEU A 164 60.13 -0.96 17.90
N GLY A 165 60.26 -0.35 16.72
CA GLY A 165 60.95 -0.86 15.54
C GLY A 165 60.02 -1.39 14.45
N GLU A 166 60.62 -1.74 13.32
CA GLU A 166 59.96 -2.06 12.05
C GLU A 166 60.26 -3.51 11.64
N LEU A 167 59.25 -4.24 11.17
CA LEU A 167 59.36 -5.59 10.64
C LEU A 167 58.85 -5.64 9.20
N LEU A 168 59.70 -6.07 8.27
CA LEU A 168 59.33 -6.31 6.88
C LEU A 168 59.09 -7.81 6.68
N ILE A 169 57.86 -8.18 6.34
CA ILE A 169 57.37 -9.57 6.34
C ILE A 169 56.85 -9.92 4.93
N SER A 170 57.11 -11.15 4.46
CA SER A 170 56.45 -11.76 3.31
C SER A 170 55.50 -12.86 3.78
N LEU A 171 54.35 -12.96 3.10
CA LEU A 171 53.34 -14.00 3.28
C LEU A 171 53.21 -14.78 1.96
N VAL A 172 53.04 -16.10 2.04
CA VAL A 172 52.59 -16.96 0.92
C VAL A 172 51.61 -17.98 1.46
N TYR A 173 50.50 -18.15 0.74
CA TYR A 173 49.45 -19.12 1.05
C TYR A 173 49.59 -20.38 0.19
N ASN A 174 49.20 -21.54 0.73
CA ASN A 174 49.09 -22.79 -0.02
C ASN A 174 47.69 -23.38 0.20
N GLU A 175 46.86 -23.33 -0.84
CA GLU A 175 45.45 -23.72 -0.82
C GLU A 175 45.28 -25.23 -0.56
N ASN A 176 46.10 -26.08 -1.18
CA ASN A 176 46.03 -27.54 -1.05
C ASN A 176 46.33 -28.06 0.37
N LEU A 177 46.93 -27.23 1.23
CA LEU A 177 47.17 -27.53 2.65
C LEU A 177 46.44 -26.55 3.59
N CYS A 178 45.61 -25.65 3.03
CA CYS A 178 44.94 -24.55 3.72
C CYS A 178 45.85 -23.77 4.69
N ARG A 179 47.13 -23.55 4.33
CA ARG A 179 48.16 -23.07 5.26
C ARG A 179 48.89 -21.83 4.75
N LEU A 180 48.80 -20.74 5.51
CA LEU A 180 49.58 -19.53 5.33
C LEU A 180 50.95 -19.69 6.01
N THR A 181 52.02 -19.32 5.30
CA THR A 181 53.37 -19.24 5.87
C THR A 181 53.82 -17.78 5.91
N ALA A 182 54.28 -17.33 7.07
CA ALA A 182 54.71 -15.95 7.30
C ALA A 182 56.22 -15.88 7.57
N THR A 183 56.90 -14.88 7.01
CA THR A 183 58.36 -14.78 7.04
C THR A 183 58.86 -13.38 7.28
N VAL A 184 59.60 -13.18 8.38
CA VAL A 184 60.42 -11.97 8.56
C VAL A 184 61.57 -11.97 7.54
N ILE A 185 61.51 -11.02 6.62
CA ILE A 185 62.57 -10.71 5.64
C ILE A 185 63.64 -9.89 6.35
N GLU A 186 63.23 -8.79 6.98
CA GLU A 186 64.12 -7.82 7.64
C GLU A 186 63.47 -7.28 8.92
N ALA A 187 64.32 -6.92 9.90
CA ALA A 187 63.93 -6.32 11.16
C ALA A 187 64.84 -5.13 11.45
N ARG A 188 64.28 -3.94 11.68
CA ARG A 188 65.02 -2.68 11.93
C ARG A 188 64.55 -2.03 13.22
N ARG A 189 65.47 -1.37 13.94
CA ARG A 189 65.17 -0.58 15.15
C ARG A 189 64.42 -1.30 16.29
N LEU A 190 64.27 -2.63 16.22
CA LEU A 190 63.55 -3.41 17.23
C LEU A 190 64.16 -3.21 18.63
N LYS A 191 63.34 -2.75 19.57
CA LYS A 191 63.74 -2.66 20.98
C LYS A 191 63.76 -4.05 21.60
N VAL A 192 64.87 -4.39 22.26
CA VAL A 192 65.05 -5.70 22.90
C VAL A 192 64.16 -5.79 24.15
N SER A 193 63.02 -6.46 24.02
CA SER A 193 62.27 -7.02 25.15
C SER A 193 62.65 -8.50 25.31
N THR A 194 63.01 -8.90 26.53
CA THR A 194 63.63 -10.21 26.78
C THR A 194 62.60 -11.32 27.01
N ILE A 195 62.16 -12.00 25.94
CA ILE A 195 61.52 -13.34 25.93
C ILE A 195 61.79 -14.00 24.55
N TYR A 196 61.83 -15.34 24.47
CA TYR A 196 62.49 -16.11 23.40
C TYR A 196 61.58 -16.67 22.27
N LEU A 197 62.03 -16.52 21.01
CA LEU A 197 62.20 -17.48 19.85
C LEU A 197 61.24 -18.70 19.68
N ALA A 198 60.89 -19.21 18.47
CA ALA A 198 61.70 -19.50 17.25
C ALA A 198 60.87 -19.60 15.89
N PRO A 199 61.46 -19.72 14.66
CA PRO A 199 60.86 -19.21 13.38
C PRO A 199 60.95 -20.08 12.05
N ALA A 200 60.52 -19.51 10.88
CA ALA A 200 61.02 -19.64 9.45
C ALA A 200 60.01 -20.09 8.30
N ARG A 201 60.11 -19.83 6.96
CA ARG A 201 60.78 -18.80 6.04
C ARG A 201 60.27 -18.85 4.53
N LEU A 202 60.47 -17.79 3.69
CA LEU A 202 60.00 -17.49 2.26
C LEU A 202 60.83 -16.38 1.52
N PRO A 203 60.85 -16.22 0.14
CA PRO A 203 60.16 -15.16 -0.68
C PRO A 203 59.84 -15.59 -2.19
N ARG A 204 59.67 -14.86 -3.34
CA ARG A 204 59.75 -13.44 -3.89
C ARG A 204 59.03 -13.28 -5.30
N ALA A 205 59.02 -12.11 -5.99
CA ALA A 205 58.40 -11.81 -7.34
C ALA A 205 59.10 -10.69 -8.21
N LEU A 206 58.65 -10.35 -9.48
CA LEU A 206 59.28 -9.37 -10.45
C LEU A 206 58.39 -8.71 -11.58
N GLU A 207 58.85 -7.60 -12.25
CA GLU A 207 58.17 -6.60 -13.19
C GLU A 207 59.18 -6.04 -14.30
N PRO A 208 59.11 -4.90 -15.11
CA PRO A 208 58.16 -3.75 -15.36
C PRO A 208 58.03 -3.07 -16.82
N SER A 209 57.33 -1.89 -16.95
CA SER A 209 57.47 -0.73 -17.96
C SER A 209 56.72 -0.75 -19.37
N LEU A 210 56.57 0.26 -20.28
CA LEU A 210 56.92 1.73 -20.50
C LEU A 210 56.18 2.38 -21.78
N SER A 211 55.94 3.74 -21.94
CA SER A 211 55.82 4.58 -23.23
C SER A 211 55.09 5.99 -23.17
N VAL A 212 55.13 6.88 -24.21
CA VAL A 212 54.51 8.28 -24.32
C VAL A 212 54.28 8.91 -25.77
N PRO A 213 53.49 10.04 -26.01
CA PRO A 213 53.03 10.61 -27.33
C PRO A 213 53.22 12.16 -27.65
N TYR A 214 52.61 12.76 -28.72
CA TYR A 214 52.63 14.22 -29.14
C TYR A 214 51.33 14.83 -29.82
N THR A 215 51.23 16.17 -30.07
CA THR A 215 50.03 17.02 -30.46
C THR A 215 49.85 17.32 -31.99
N SER A 216 49.06 18.25 -32.62
CA SER A 216 48.27 19.54 -32.37
C SER A 216 47.56 19.98 -33.72
N GLU A 217 46.68 21.01 -33.99
CA GLU A 217 45.72 21.97 -33.32
C GLU A 217 44.94 22.87 -34.39
N ILE A 218 43.97 23.75 -34.02
CA ILE A 218 43.33 24.92 -34.75
C ILE A 218 42.11 24.68 -35.75
N SER A 219 41.32 25.73 -36.07
CA SER A 219 40.01 25.82 -36.82
C SER A 219 39.83 27.25 -37.47
N PRO A 220 38.68 27.83 -37.99
CA PRO A 220 37.25 27.41 -38.21
C PRO A 220 36.49 27.97 -39.49
N ALA A 221 35.14 27.82 -39.54
CA ALA A 221 34.08 28.75 -40.08
C ALA A 221 33.39 28.64 -41.49
N SER A 222 32.10 29.10 -41.54
CA SER A 222 31.16 29.34 -42.68
C SER A 222 30.51 28.12 -43.41
N GLY A 223 29.30 28.17 -44.02
CA GLY A 223 28.20 29.17 -43.97
C GLY A 223 27.05 29.01 -45.01
N HIS A 224 25.78 29.14 -44.56
CA HIS A 224 24.51 29.47 -45.30
C HIS A 224 23.74 28.50 -46.25
N PHE A 225 22.43 28.37 -45.95
CA PHE A 225 21.19 28.30 -46.79
C PHE A 225 21.13 27.61 -48.17
N SER A 226 20.13 26.71 -48.34
CA SER A 226 18.92 26.98 -49.15
C SER A 226 17.77 25.97 -48.86
N ARG A 227 16.63 26.05 -49.59
CA ARG A 227 15.43 25.17 -49.49
C ARG A 227 15.26 24.37 -50.80
N ASP A 228 14.56 23.23 -50.80
CA ASP A 228 13.19 23.13 -51.37
C ASP A 228 12.50 21.75 -51.29
N ARG A 229 11.16 21.79 -51.37
CA ARG A 229 10.17 20.78 -51.86
C ARG A 229 9.78 19.53 -51.05
N LEU A 230 8.46 19.35 -51.01
CA LEU A 230 7.75 18.09 -50.84
C LEU A 230 7.64 17.36 -52.19
N GLU A 231 7.33 16.06 -52.15
CA GLU A 231 6.50 15.44 -53.17
C GLU A 231 5.48 14.48 -52.51
N MET A 232 4.37 14.17 -53.20
CA MET A 232 3.22 13.42 -52.68
C MET A 232 2.85 12.30 -53.65
N ALA A 233 2.58 11.10 -53.15
CA ALA A 233 2.08 9.99 -53.95
C ALA A 233 0.91 9.28 -53.24
N LYS A 234 -0.21 9.12 -53.96
CA LYS A 234 -1.31 8.20 -53.62
C LYS A 234 -1.14 6.89 -54.40
N ILE A 235 -1.59 5.78 -53.83
CA ILE A 235 -2.12 4.63 -54.58
C ILE A 235 -3.45 4.21 -53.92
N GLU A 236 -4.33 3.59 -54.70
CA GLU A 236 -5.76 3.41 -54.40
C GLU A 236 -6.13 1.97 -53.97
N SER A 237 -7.41 1.75 -53.65
CA SER A 237 -7.97 0.50 -53.13
C SER A 237 -8.58 -0.40 -54.20
N GLU A 238 -8.45 -1.72 -54.05
CA GLU A 238 -9.36 -2.71 -54.68
C GLU A 238 -9.89 -3.74 -53.66
N ASN A 239 -10.98 -4.41 -54.02
CA ASN A 239 -11.78 -5.24 -53.11
C ASN A 239 -11.33 -6.71 -53.05
N GLY A 240 -11.34 -7.29 -51.84
CA GLY A 240 -11.20 -8.73 -51.61
C GLY A 240 -12.23 -9.24 -50.59
N ARG A 241 -12.74 -10.47 -50.77
CA ARG A 241 -13.59 -11.13 -49.77
C ARG A 241 -12.77 -11.51 -48.54
N VAL A 242 -13.37 -11.42 -47.35
CA VAL A 242 -12.82 -11.96 -46.10
C VAL A 242 -13.61 -13.20 -45.70
N ASP A 243 -12.99 -14.37 -45.84
CA ASP A 243 -13.43 -15.58 -45.13
C ASP A 243 -12.83 -15.56 -43.71
N VAL A 244 -13.66 -15.79 -42.69
CA VAL A 244 -13.21 -15.71 -41.29
C VAL A 244 -12.56 -17.02 -40.86
N ASN A 245 -11.23 -17.03 -40.75
CA ASN A 245 -10.46 -18.13 -40.19
C ASN A 245 -9.74 -17.65 -38.91
N MET A 246 -10.25 -18.04 -37.73
CA MET A 246 -9.64 -17.71 -36.45
C MET A 246 -8.46 -18.66 -36.15
N ASN A 247 -7.27 -18.27 -36.60
CA ASN A 247 -5.99 -18.74 -36.07
C ASN A 247 -5.08 -17.54 -35.75
N GLY A 248 -3.88 -17.79 -35.23
CA GLY A 248 -3.02 -16.77 -34.60
C GLY A 248 -2.47 -15.68 -35.52
N ASP A 249 -1.62 -14.84 -34.92
CA ASP A 249 -0.73 -13.87 -35.57
C ASP A 249 -1.39 -12.62 -36.18
N ALA A 250 -2.15 -11.90 -35.33
CA ALA A 250 -2.69 -10.56 -35.62
C ALA A 250 -2.64 -9.61 -34.39
N TRP A 251 -1.59 -9.70 -33.56
CA TRP A 251 -1.45 -8.93 -32.31
C TRP A 251 -0.40 -7.82 -32.33
N GLU A 252 0.44 -7.76 -33.37
CA GLU A 252 1.41 -6.68 -33.57
C GLU A 252 0.82 -5.56 -34.43
N ASN A 253 0.04 -4.69 -33.78
CA ASN A 253 -0.08 -3.29 -34.18
C ASN A 253 0.17 -2.44 -32.92
N VAL A 254 1.37 -1.89 -32.84
CA VAL A 254 1.79 -1.02 -31.75
C VAL A 254 1.06 0.31 -31.91
N ILE A 255 0.42 0.78 -30.84
CA ILE A 255 0.13 2.21 -30.73
C ILE A 255 1.43 2.82 -30.25
N ASP A 256 2.19 3.42 -31.17
CA ASP A 256 3.33 4.27 -30.82
C ASP A 256 2.76 5.53 -30.14
N ILE A 257 2.82 5.55 -28.82
CA ILE A 257 2.36 6.68 -28.02
C ILE A 257 3.50 7.69 -27.99
N GLU A 258 3.32 8.82 -28.69
CA GLU A 258 4.28 9.93 -28.68
C GLU A 258 4.52 10.46 -27.24
N GLU A 259 5.78 10.79 -26.95
CA GLU A 259 6.28 11.11 -25.61
C GLU A 259 5.90 12.56 -25.20
N GLU A 260 4.63 12.78 -24.84
CA GLU A 260 4.11 14.13 -24.59
C GLU A 260 4.41 14.68 -23.18
N SER A 261 5.44 15.55 -23.12
CA SER A 261 5.77 16.48 -22.03
C SER A 261 6.38 15.91 -20.75
N ALA A 262 7.28 16.70 -20.13
CA ALA A 262 8.00 16.33 -18.92
C ALA A 262 7.04 16.15 -17.70
N PRO A 263 7.34 15.22 -16.77
CA PRO A 263 6.48 14.97 -15.62
C PRO A 263 6.30 16.22 -14.76
N LYS A 264 5.03 16.54 -14.46
CA LYS A 264 4.66 17.60 -13.51
C LYS A 264 5.11 17.20 -12.11
N SER A 265 5.68 18.12 -11.33
CA SER A 265 5.96 17.89 -9.91
C SER A 265 4.68 17.63 -9.11
N ALA A 266 4.77 16.92 -7.98
CA ALA A 266 3.60 16.65 -7.14
C ALA A 266 2.95 17.96 -6.66
N GLU A 267 3.77 18.97 -6.33
CA GLU A 267 3.34 20.32 -5.96
C GLU A 267 2.41 20.93 -7.03
N ALA A 268 2.82 20.97 -8.29
CA ALA A 268 2.04 21.57 -9.37
C ALA A 268 0.72 20.82 -9.62
N VAL A 269 0.72 19.49 -9.49
CA VAL A 269 -0.48 18.66 -9.62
C VAL A 269 -1.46 18.93 -8.47
N VAL A 270 -0.98 18.98 -7.22
CA VAL A 270 -1.78 19.25 -6.02
C VAL A 270 -2.33 20.68 -6.02
N GLU A 271 -1.52 21.69 -6.34
CA GLU A 271 -1.96 23.08 -6.43
C GLU A 271 -3.06 23.28 -7.48
N ALA A 272 -2.92 22.67 -8.66
CA ALA A 272 -3.94 22.72 -9.72
C ALA A 272 -5.29 22.15 -9.23
N ALA A 273 -5.27 20.95 -8.64
CA ALA A 273 -6.49 20.32 -8.10
C ALA A 273 -7.11 21.16 -6.97
N ARG A 274 -6.29 21.74 -6.07
CA ARG A 274 -6.75 22.63 -4.99
C ARG A 274 -7.40 23.90 -5.52
N LYS A 275 -6.78 24.56 -6.50
CA LYS A 275 -7.28 25.77 -7.16
C LYS A 275 -8.63 25.51 -7.85
N VAL A 276 -8.76 24.38 -8.55
CA VAL A 276 -10.02 24.01 -9.22
C VAL A 276 -11.13 23.68 -8.22
N PHE A 277 -10.86 22.92 -7.17
CA PHE A 277 -11.85 22.69 -6.11
C PHE A 277 -12.29 24.01 -5.44
N ALA A 278 -11.34 24.89 -5.12
CA ALA A 278 -11.61 26.19 -4.50
C ALA A 278 -12.48 27.11 -5.36
N SER A 279 -12.42 27.01 -6.69
CA SER A 279 -13.31 27.74 -7.60
C SER A 279 -14.79 27.34 -7.50
N GLY A 280 -15.08 26.19 -6.88
CA GLY A 280 -16.43 25.63 -6.77
C GLY A 280 -16.93 24.87 -8.00
N LYS A 281 -16.12 24.72 -9.07
CA LYS A 281 -16.43 24.01 -10.32
C LYS A 281 -17.08 22.63 -10.11
N THR A 282 -16.65 21.88 -9.10
CA THR A 282 -17.15 20.53 -8.76
C THR A 282 -18.47 20.52 -7.98
N ARG A 283 -18.91 21.65 -7.42
CA ARG A 283 -20.06 21.72 -6.51
C ARG A 283 -21.41 21.46 -7.21
N PRO A 284 -21.72 22.02 -8.40
CA PRO A 284 -22.98 21.77 -9.10
C PRO A 284 -23.16 20.28 -9.46
N ILE A 285 -24.33 19.73 -9.19
CA ILE A 285 -24.64 18.32 -9.50
C ILE A 285 -24.57 18.01 -11.00
N ASP A 286 -24.87 18.99 -11.84
CA ASP A 286 -24.91 18.80 -13.30
C ASP A 286 -23.50 18.72 -13.90
N PHE A 287 -22.49 19.41 -13.33
CA PHE A 287 -21.07 19.18 -13.67
C PHE A 287 -20.66 17.75 -13.31
N ARG A 288 -20.98 17.28 -12.10
CA ARG A 288 -20.68 15.89 -11.70
C ARG A 288 -21.33 14.87 -12.63
N LYS A 289 -22.59 15.11 -13.03
CA LYS A 289 -23.31 14.26 -13.99
C LYS A 289 -22.72 14.29 -15.41
N ASP A 290 -22.23 15.43 -15.88
CA ASP A 290 -21.50 15.54 -17.15
C ASP A 290 -20.21 14.71 -17.11
N GLN A 291 -19.41 14.87 -16.07
CA GLN A 291 -18.14 14.15 -15.90
C GLN A 291 -18.35 12.64 -15.74
N LEU A 292 -19.33 12.20 -14.94
CA LEU A 292 -19.68 10.78 -14.80
C LEU A 292 -20.23 10.18 -16.12
N LYS A 293 -20.90 10.97 -16.98
CA LYS A 293 -21.29 10.50 -18.32
C LYS A 293 -20.08 10.32 -19.24
N LYS A 294 -19.17 11.30 -19.29
CA LYS A 294 -17.92 11.21 -20.06
C LYS A 294 -17.04 10.06 -19.59
N PHE A 295 -17.06 9.77 -18.29
CA PHE A 295 -16.40 8.60 -17.71
C PHE A 295 -17.02 7.28 -18.21
N LEU A 296 -18.34 7.22 -18.37
CA LEU A 296 -19.01 6.05 -18.92
C LEU A 296 -18.68 5.86 -20.41
N THR A 297 -18.67 6.95 -21.18
CA THR A 297 -18.24 6.94 -22.59
C THR A 297 -16.79 6.48 -22.74
N PHE A 298 -15.87 6.92 -21.87
CA PHE A 298 -14.50 6.38 -21.82
C PHE A 298 -14.48 4.86 -21.60
N LEU A 299 -15.27 4.32 -20.67
CA LEU A 299 -15.31 2.88 -20.40
C LEU A 299 -15.93 2.05 -21.54
N GLU A 300 -16.78 2.68 -22.35
CA GLU A 300 -17.50 2.05 -23.47
C GLU A 300 -16.69 2.13 -24.79
N ASP A 301 -16.12 3.30 -25.12
CA ASP A 301 -15.27 3.52 -26.29
C ASP A 301 -13.93 2.77 -26.19
N GLU A 302 -13.20 2.97 -25.08
CA GLU A 302 -11.79 2.58 -24.94
C GLU A 302 -11.63 1.19 -24.30
N LYS A 303 -12.69 0.38 -24.32
CA LYS A 303 -12.78 -0.98 -23.76
C LYS A 303 -11.66 -1.90 -24.27
N GLU A 304 -11.43 -1.92 -25.58
CA GLU A 304 -10.37 -2.74 -26.18
C GLU A 304 -8.96 -2.24 -25.82
N GLY A 305 -8.80 -0.94 -25.55
CA GLY A 305 -7.56 -0.38 -25.02
C GLY A 305 -7.27 -0.89 -23.60
N MET A 306 -8.27 -0.83 -22.71
CA MET A 306 -8.19 -1.39 -21.36
C MET A 306 -7.89 -2.90 -21.35
N VAL A 307 -8.62 -3.69 -22.16
CA VAL A 307 -8.38 -5.13 -22.31
C VAL A 307 -6.93 -5.42 -22.71
N LYS A 308 -6.41 -4.71 -23.72
CA LYS A 308 -5.02 -4.90 -24.20
C LYS A 308 -3.99 -4.49 -23.16
N ALA A 309 -4.20 -3.40 -22.42
CA ALA A 309 -3.29 -2.95 -21.37
C ALA A 309 -3.20 -3.98 -20.22
N VAL A 310 -4.35 -4.39 -19.68
CA VAL A 310 -4.43 -5.41 -18.60
C VAL A 310 -3.89 -6.77 -19.08
N HIS A 311 -4.05 -7.12 -20.36
CA HIS A 311 -3.45 -8.33 -20.91
C HIS A 311 -1.91 -8.25 -21.00
N LYS A 312 -1.33 -7.09 -21.34
CA LYS A 312 0.14 -6.94 -21.32
C LYS A 312 0.70 -7.05 -19.89
N ASP A 313 0.02 -6.44 -18.90
CA ASP A 313 0.49 -6.43 -17.51
C ASP A 313 0.35 -7.82 -16.82
N LEU A 314 -0.76 -8.52 -17.03
CA LEU A 314 -1.12 -9.73 -16.24
C LEU A 314 -1.35 -11.01 -17.08
N ARG A 315 -1.36 -10.92 -18.42
CA ARG A 315 -1.90 -11.93 -19.36
C ARG A 315 -3.32 -12.40 -19.00
N LYS A 316 -4.11 -11.53 -18.37
CA LYS A 316 -5.51 -11.79 -18.00
C LYS A 316 -6.35 -12.03 -19.26
N HIS A 317 -7.23 -13.03 -19.24
CA HIS A 317 -8.06 -13.37 -20.41
C HIS A 317 -9.13 -12.28 -20.66
N ARG A 318 -9.45 -11.98 -21.93
CA ARG A 318 -10.36 -10.88 -22.33
C ARG A 318 -11.66 -10.86 -21.52
N GLN A 319 -12.30 -12.02 -21.35
CA GLN A 319 -13.53 -12.16 -20.57
C GLN A 319 -13.37 -11.77 -19.10
N GLU A 320 -12.23 -12.07 -18.46
CA GLU A 320 -11.98 -11.69 -17.06
C GLU A 320 -11.71 -10.18 -16.95
N SER A 321 -10.91 -9.60 -17.85
CA SER A 321 -10.68 -8.15 -17.89
C SER A 321 -11.98 -7.35 -18.09
N GLU A 322 -12.90 -7.85 -18.93
CA GLU A 322 -14.22 -7.23 -19.10
C GLU A 322 -15.11 -7.41 -17.86
N THR A 323 -15.31 -8.65 -17.40
CA THR A 323 -16.34 -8.98 -16.40
C THR A 323 -15.92 -8.75 -14.96
N CYS A 324 -14.61 -8.75 -14.67
CA CYS A 324 -14.05 -8.53 -13.33
C CYS A 324 -13.38 -7.15 -13.17
N GLU A 325 -13.33 -6.32 -14.21
CA GLU A 325 -12.89 -4.92 -14.10
C GLU A 325 -13.84 -3.95 -14.80
N ILE A 326 -13.87 -3.95 -16.13
CA ILE A 326 -14.46 -2.86 -16.93
C ILE A 326 -15.96 -2.71 -16.68
N GLU A 327 -16.74 -3.80 -16.77
CA GLU A 327 -18.19 -3.74 -16.55
C GLU A 327 -18.57 -3.56 -15.07
N LEU A 328 -17.69 -3.88 -14.12
CA LEU A 328 -17.95 -3.59 -12.71
C LEU A 328 -17.89 -2.09 -12.43
N VAL A 329 -16.86 -1.41 -12.96
CA VAL A 329 -16.75 0.06 -12.93
C VAL A 329 -17.91 0.69 -13.70
N ALA A 330 -18.24 0.18 -14.89
CA ALA A 330 -19.32 0.74 -15.71
C ALA A 330 -20.70 0.59 -15.05
N ASN A 331 -20.98 -0.51 -14.35
CA ASN A 331 -22.26 -0.72 -13.66
C ASN A 331 -22.40 0.13 -12.40
N ASP A 332 -21.38 0.23 -11.53
CA ASP A 332 -21.45 1.15 -10.37
C ASP A 332 -21.58 2.62 -10.82
N LEU A 333 -20.98 2.96 -11.97
CA LEU A 333 -21.13 4.27 -12.61
C LEU A 333 -22.56 4.51 -13.16
N ARG A 334 -23.17 3.52 -13.81
CA ARG A 334 -24.57 3.55 -14.26
C ARG A 334 -25.54 3.69 -13.08
N HIS A 335 -25.37 2.90 -12.03
CA HIS A 335 -26.12 3.01 -10.76
C HIS A 335 -25.97 4.38 -10.11
N THR A 336 -24.73 4.87 -9.97
CA THR A 336 -24.43 6.21 -9.46
C THR A 336 -25.08 7.32 -10.29
N LEU A 337 -25.08 7.22 -11.62
CA LEU A 337 -25.71 8.21 -12.50
C LEU A 337 -27.23 8.31 -12.29
N LEU A 338 -27.92 7.18 -12.08
CA LEU A 338 -29.34 7.12 -11.74
C LEU A 338 -29.61 7.80 -10.38
N GLU A 339 -28.85 7.41 -9.36
CA GLU A 339 -29.15 7.71 -7.96
C GLU A 339 -28.55 9.03 -7.42
N LEU A 340 -27.53 9.62 -8.06
CA LEU A 340 -26.81 10.80 -7.56
C LEU A 340 -27.73 11.99 -7.17
N LYS A 341 -28.87 12.18 -7.87
CA LYS A 341 -29.87 13.24 -7.56
C LYS A 341 -30.71 12.95 -6.31
N LYS A 342 -30.73 11.71 -5.84
CA LYS A 342 -31.31 11.28 -4.56
C LYS A 342 -30.25 11.34 -3.45
N TRP A 343 -29.03 10.88 -3.71
CA TRP A 343 -27.92 10.90 -2.73
C TRP A 343 -27.47 12.32 -2.37
N SER A 344 -27.50 13.26 -3.32
CA SER A 344 -27.08 14.66 -3.09
C SER A 344 -28.13 15.56 -2.43
N LYS A 345 -29.30 15.03 -2.07
CA LYS A 345 -30.31 15.80 -1.32
C LYS A 345 -29.98 15.82 0.16
N PRO A 346 -30.15 16.96 0.86
CA PRO A 346 -30.08 16.98 2.32
C PRO A 346 -31.08 15.98 2.93
N LYS A 347 -30.60 15.14 3.85
CA LYS A 347 -31.42 14.17 4.59
C LYS A 347 -32.13 14.91 5.72
N CYS A 348 -33.43 14.68 5.93
CA CYS A 348 -34.19 15.24 7.05
C CYS A 348 -34.40 14.15 8.13
N PRO A 349 -33.56 14.07 9.18
CA PRO A 349 -33.71 13.07 10.24
C PRO A 349 -34.94 13.31 11.14
N GLU A 350 -35.31 12.31 11.94
CA GLU A 350 -36.43 12.40 12.89
C GLU A 350 -36.21 13.52 13.92
N LYS A 351 -37.17 14.45 14.02
CA LYS A 351 -37.18 15.50 15.05
C LYS A 351 -37.68 14.96 16.40
N ARG A 352 -37.25 15.57 17.50
CA ARG A 352 -37.74 15.31 18.86
C ARG A 352 -38.39 16.55 19.44
N VAL A 353 -39.16 16.42 20.54
CA VAL A 353 -39.90 17.51 21.20
C VAL A 353 -39.09 18.81 21.34
N VAL A 354 -37.87 18.72 21.87
CA VAL A 354 -36.93 19.86 22.05
C VAL A 354 -36.57 20.61 20.75
N ASN A 355 -36.61 19.94 19.60
CA ASN A 355 -36.27 20.48 18.28
C ASN A 355 -37.44 20.33 17.28
N LEU A 356 -38.69 20.26 17.73
CA LEU A 356 -39.83 19.85 16.88
C LEU A 356 -40.12 20.87 15.76
N LEU A 357 -39.93 22.15 16.06
CA LEU A 357 -40.12 23.25 15.11
C LEU A 357 -38.87 23.51 14.26
N ASP A 358 -37.67 23.37 14.85
CA ASP A 358 -36.37 23.57 14.18
C ASP A 358 -36.26 22.86 12.82
N GLY A 359 -35.65 23.49 11.84
CA GLY A 359 -35.16 22.80 10.64
C GLY A 359 -34.00 21.89 11.01
N VAL A 360 -34.10 20.59 10.77
CA VAL A 360 -33.03 19.62 11.06
C VAL A 360 -32.64 18.92 9.77
N TYR A 361 -31.38 19.03 9.37
CA TYR A 361 -30.87 18.53 8.10
C TYR A 361 -29.48 17.92 8.26
N ILE A 362 -29.14 17.00 7.35
CA ILE A 362 -27.78 16.50 7.14
C ILE A 362 -27.45 16.76 5.66
N TYR A 363 -26.45 17.60 5.42
CA TYR A 363 -25.91 17.90 4.09
C TYR A 363 -24.69 17.01 3.81
N ASN A 364 -24.50 16.66 2.54
CA ASN A 364 -23.30 15.94 2.09
C ASN A 364 -22.42 16.95 1.33
N ASP A 365 -21.39 17.47 1.99
CA ASP A 365 -20.39 18.33 1.36
C ASP A 365 -19.20 17.48 0.86
N PRO A 366 -18.57 17.78 -0.29
CA PRO A 366 -17.29 17.17 -0.65
C PRO A 366 -16.18 17.58 0.32
N TYR A 367 -15.19 16.71 0.54
CA TYR A 367 -14.02 17.00 1.37
C TYR A 367 -13.09 18.04 0.72
N GLY A 368 -12.72 17.86 -0.56
CA GLY A 368 -11.75 18.72 -1.22
C GLY A 368 -11.01 18.04 -2.36
N VAL A 369 -9.69 17.92 -2.22
CA VAL A 369 -8.84 17.12 -3.11
C VAL A 369 -8.66 15.73 -2.50
N VAL A 370 -9.04 14.71 -3.26
CA VAL A 370 -8.93 13.29 -2.91
C VAL A 370 -7.72 12.70 -3.63
N LEU A 371 -6.85 12.00 -2.89
CA LEU A 371 -5.86 11.11 -3.47
C LEU A 371 -6.43 9.69 -3.55
N ILE A 372 -6.30 9.04 -4.70
CA ILE A 372 -6.63 7.62 -4.91
C ILE A 372 -5.35 6.92 -5.34
N ILE A 373 -4.88 5.94 -4.56
CA ILE A 373 -3.76 5.06 -4.90
C ILE A 373 -4.31 3.67 -5.22
N GLY A 374 -4.24 3.28 -6.49
CA GLY A 374 -4.78 2.02 -7.01
C GLY A 374 -3.75 0.88 -6.97
N ALA A 375 -4.22 -0.36 -6.82
CA ALA A 375 -3.39 -1.57 -6.86
C ALA A 375 -3.28 -2.17 -8.27
N TRP A 376 -2.27 -3.02 -8.48
CA TRP A 376 -1.88 -3.60 -9.78
C TRP A 376 -2.66 -4.84 -10.21
N ASN A 377 -3.43 -5.47 -9.32
CA ASN A 377 -4.00 -6.80 -9.60
C ASN A 377 -5.34 -6.73 -10.36
N TYR A 378 -6.13 -5.67 -10.12
CA TYR A 378 -7.26 -5.27 -10.97
C TYR A 378 -7.11 -3.77 -11.24
N PRO A 379 -6.13 -3.38 -12.09
CA PRO A 379 -5.62 -2.01 -12.16
C PRO A 379 -6.60 -1.00 -12.78
N ILE A 380 -7.60 -1.47 -13.53
CA ILE A 380 -8.74 -0.64 -13.96
C ILE A 380 -9.73 -0.49 -12.80
N LEU A 381 -10.16 -1.60 -12.20
CA LEU A 381 -11.19 -1.60 -11.14
C LEU A 381 -10.79 -0.76 -9.92
N LEU A 382 -9.57 -0.97 -9.42
CA LEU A 382 -9.10 -0.41 -8.14
C LEU A 382 -8.61 1.03 -8.28
N SER A 383 -8.34 1.48 -9.51
CA SER A 383 -8.09 2.88 -9.85
C SER A 383 -9.41 3.65 -10.04
N LEU A 384 -10.35 3.10 -10.83
CA LEU A 384 -11.51 3.83 -11.34
C LEU A 384 -12.77 3.68 -10.48
N GLY A 385 -12.98 2.53 -9.81
CA GLY A 385 -14.09 2.30 -8.90
C GLY A 385 -14.23 3.36 -7.79
N PRO A 386 -13.20 3.62 -6.96
CA PRO A 386 -13.27 4.69 -5.96
C PRO A 386 -13.42 6.10 -6.57
N MET A 387 -12.91 6.31 -7.79
CA MET A 387 -13.00 7.59 -8.50
C MET A 387 -14.45 7.96 -8.84
N ILE A 388 -15.33 6.99 -9.13
CA ILE A 388 -16.79 7.20 -9.30
C ILE A 388 -17.36 7.92 -8.07
N GLY A 389 -17.09 7.37 -6.87
CA GLY A 389 -17.58 7.92 -5.60
C GLY A 389 -17.04 9.32 -5.32
N ALA A 390 -15.75 9.56 -5.59
CA ALA A 390 -15.11 10.85 -5.37
C ALA A 390 -15.69 11.96 -6.28
N ILE A 391 -15.89 11.67 -7.58
CA ILE A 391 -16.55 12.58 -8.54
C ILE A 391 -18.01 12.83 -8.13
N ALA A 392 -18.74 11.77 -7.77
CA ALA A 392 -20.15 11.85 -7.37
C ALA A 392 -20.35 12.72 -6.12
N ALA A 393 -19.49 12.57 -5.11
CA ALA A 393 -19.47 13.40 -3.91
C ALA A 393 -19.05 14.87 -4.19
N GLY A 394 -18.34 15.14 -5.29
CA GLY A 394 -18.02 16.48 -5.79
C GLY A 394 -16.61 16.96 -5.47
N ASN A 395 -15.65 16.03 -5.37
CA ASN A 395 -14.25 16.33 -5.09
C ASN A 395 -13.45 16.55 -6.38
N ALA A 396 -12.26 17.14 -6.26
CA ALA A 396 -11.20 16.98 -7.26
C ALA A 396 -10.40 15.70 -6.94
N VAL A 397 -9.82 15.04 -7.94
CA VAL A 397 -9.13 13.75 -7.77
C VAL A 397 -7.74 13.78 -8.38
N ILE A 398 -6.78 13.30 -7.62
CA ILE A 398 -5.46 12.88 -8.10
C ILE A 398 -5.40 11.35 -7.98
N LEU A 399 -5.22 10.69 -9.12
CA LEU A 399 -5.16 9.24 -9.23
C LEU A 399 -3.70 8.81 -9.43
N LYS A 400 -3.20 7.91 -8.57
CA LYS A 400 -1.91 7.22 -8.72
C LYS A 400 -2.17 5.73 -9.01
N PRO A 401 -2.15 5.29 -10.28
CA PRO A 401 -2.16 3.88 -10.64
C PRO A 401 -0.86 3.21 -10.18
N SER A 402 -0.85 1.89 -10.03
CA SER A 402 0.38 1.19 -9.66
C SER A 402 1.35 0.99 -10.82
N GLU A 403 2.61 1.32 -10.54
CA GLU A 403 3.83 1.03 -11.29
C GLU A 403 4.00 -0.45 -11.68
N LEU A 404 3.37 -1.39 -10.95
CA LEU A 404 3.40 -2.82 -11.26
C LEU A 404 2.37 -3.24 -12.34
N SER A 405 1.60 -2.30 -12.86
CA SER A 405 0.78 -2.44 -14.08
C SER A 405 1.10 -1.32 -15.07
N PRO A 406 2.35 -1.26 -15.59
CA PRO A 406 2.85 -0.10 -16.31
C PRO A 406 2.04 0.20 -17.57
N HIS A 407 1.55 -0.81 -18.31
CA HIS A 407 0.77 -0.55 -19.52
C HIS A 407 -0.60 0.04 -19.19
N THR A 408 -1.27 -0.46 -18.14
CA THR A 408 -2.53 0.11 -17.65
C THR A 408 -2.34 1.50 -17.07
N ALA A 409 -1.26 1.75 -16.32
CA ALA A 409 -0.95 3.04 -15.72
C ALA A 409 -0.75 4.14 -16.79
N HIS A 410 0.08 3.88 -17.81
CA HIS A 410 0.29 4.82 -18.92
C HIS A 410 -1.00 5.02 -19.74
N PHE A 411 -1.72 3.94 -20.05
CA PHE A 411 -3.02 4.02 -20.75
C PHE A 411 -4.01 4.93 -20.01
N LEU A 412 -4.14 4.79 -18.68
CA LEU A 412 -5.00 5.68 -17.89
C LEU A 412 -4.53 7.14 -17.94
N ALA A 413 -3.22 7.40 -17.86
CA ALA A 413 -2.69 8.76 -17.95
C ALA A 413 -2.97 9.44 -19.31
N THR A 414 -2.71 8.73 -20.41
CA THR A 414 -2.85 9.24 -21.78
C THR A 414 -4.29 9.33 -22.27
N VAL A 415 -5.19 8.45 -21.80
CA VAL A 415 -6.55 8.33 -22.38
C VAL A 415 -7.64 8.93 -21.49
N LEU A 416 -7.64 8.69 -20.18
CA LEU A 416 -8.70 9.18 -19.28
C LEU A 416 -8.81 10.72 -19.30
N THR A 417 -7.67 11.39 -19.44
CA THR A 417 -7.51 12.84 -19.49
C THR A 417 -8.03 13.50 -20.77
N LYS A 418 -8.35 12.70 -21.81
CA LYS A 418 -9.03 13.17 -23.04
C LYS A 418 -10.55 13.31 -22.84
N TYR A 419 -11.13 12.49 -21.96
CA TYR A 419 -12.57 12.43 -21.68
C TYR A 419 -12.98 13.31 -20.50
N LEU A 420 -12.17 13.35 -19.45
CA LEU A 420 -12.47 14.07 -18.20
C LEU A 420 -11.79 15.43 -18.12
N ASP A 421 -12.28 16.30 -17.23
CA ASP A 421 -11.72 17.62 -16.99
C ASP A 421 -10.31 17.53 -16.37
N LYS A 422 -9.29 17.63 -17.22
CA LYS A 422 -7.85 17.44 -16.91
C LYS A 422 -7.24 18.33 -15.81
N GLU A 423 -7.97 19.32 -15.32
CA GLU A 423 -7.55 20.15 -14.18
C GLU A 423 -8.21 19.69 -12.86
N THR A 424 -9.43 19.15 -12.95
CA THR A 424 -10.18 18.57 -11.82
C THR A 424 -9.74 17.14 -11.52
N PHE A 425 -9.39 16.38 -12.56
CA PHE A 425 -9.07 14.95 -12.51
C PHE A 425 -7.73 14.72 -13.20
N GLN A 426 -6.70 14.43 -12.40
CA GLN A 426 -5.33 14.25 -12.87
C GLN A 426 -4.83 12.84 -12.55
N VAL A 427 -4.06 12.27 -13.47
CA VAL A 427 -3.30 11.03 -13.25
C VAL A 427 -1.85 11.42 -12.97
N TYR A 428 -1.25 10.79 -11.96
CA TYR A 428 0.14 10.98 -11.55
C TYR A 428 0.83 9.62 -11.52
N LEU A 429 1.95 9.49 -12.25
CA LEU A 429 2.70 8.25 -12.40
C LEU A 429 3.97 8.30 -11.55
N GLY A 430 4.45 7.12 -11.12
CA GLY A 430 5.68 6.98 -10.34
C GLY A 430 5.72 5.71 -9.50
N GLY A 431 6.86 5.44 -8.87
CA GLY A 431 7.11 4.33 -7.96
C GLY A 431 6.79 4.67 -6.51
N ILE A 432 7.69 4.28 -5.60
CA ILE A 432 7.60 4.52 -4.15
C ILE A 432 8.00 5.97 -3.83
N GLU A 433 8.98 6.48 -4.55
CA GLU A 433 9.61 7.79 -4.40
C GLU A 433 8.59 8.91 -4.64
N GLU A 434 7.92 8.91 -5.79
CA GLU A 434 6.88 9.89 -6.14
C GLU A 434 5.63 9.73 -5.28
N THR A 435 5.29 8.49 -4.88
CA THR A 435 4.21 8.26 -3.91
C THR A 435 4.55 8.88 -2.54
N THR A 436 5.83 8.85 -2.14
CA THR A 436 6.31 9.44 -0.88
C THR A 436 6.35 10.97 -0.96
N GLU A 437 6.83 11.55 -2.07
CA GLU A 437 6.75 13.00 -2.34
C GLU A 437 5.29 13.48 -2.23
N LEU A 438 4.38 12.79 -2.94
CA LEU A 438 2.96 13.13 -2.97
C LEU A 438 2.33 13.10 -1.57
N LEU A 439 2.69 12.12 -0.73
CA LEU A 439 2.14 11.95 0.63
C LEU A 439 2.63 12.96 1.67
N GLU A 440 3.63 13.80 1.37
CA GLU A 440 3.95 14.96 2.22
C GLU A 440 2.92 16.10 2.05
N PHE A 441 2.26 16.18 0.90
CA PHE A 441 1.23 17.18 0.65
C PHE A 441 -0.06 16.84 1.42
N LYS A 442 -0.75 17.89 1.88
CA LYS A 442 -2.09 17.72 2.46
C LYS A 442 -3.07 17.29 1.38
N PHE A 443 -3.78 16.19 1.64
CA PHE A 443 -5.04 15.84 1.00
C PHE A 443 -6.22 16.04 1.95
N ASP A 444 -7.41 16.16 1.39
CA ASP A 444 -8.64 16.32 2.17
C ASP A 444 -9.37 14.97 2.35
N TYR A 445 -8.99 13.95 1.55
CA TYR A 445 -9.22 12.51 1.80
C TYR A 445 -8.14 11.67 1.08
N ILE A 446 -7.77 10.50 1.61
CA ILE A 446 -6.91 9.52 0.91
C ILE A 446 -7.63 8.16 0.80
N PHE A 447 -7.65 7.57 -0.38
CA PHE A 447 -8.11 6.20 -0.62
C PHE A 447 -6.93 5.35 -1.11
N PHE A 448 -6.73 4.17 -0.53
CA PHE A 448 -5.65 3.26 -0.90
C PHE A 448 -6.16 1.82 -0.95
N THR A 449 -5.78 1.09 -2.01
CA THR A 449 -5.87 -0.38 -2.05
C THR A 449 -4.47 -0.98 -2.11
N GLY A 450 -4.15 -1.97 -1.27
CA GLY A 450 -2.87 -2.69 -1.35
C GLY A 450 -2.48 -3.43 -0.07
N SER A 451 -1.18 -3.59 0.19
CA SER A 451 -0.70 -4.38 1.33
C SER A 451 -0.82 -3.65 2.68
N THR A 452 -1.05 -4.40 3.76
CA THR A 452 -1.16 -3.86 5.12
C THR A 452 0.11 -3.13 5.60
N GLN A 453 1.29 -3.45 5.05
CA GLN A 453 2.52 -2.70 5.31
C GLN A 453 2.47 -1.29 4.72
N VAL A 454 2.09 -1.16 3.44
CA VAL A 454 1.99 0.15 2.77
C VAL A 454 0.80 0.95 3.32
N GLY A 455 -0.32 0.30 3.66
CA GLY A 455 -1.45 0.94 4.33
C GLY A 455 -1.08 1.61 5.66
N LYS A 456 -0.16 1.02 6.44
CA LYS A 456 0.38 1.63 7.67
C LYS A 456 1.22 2.88 7.38
N ILE A 457 2.04 2.86 6.32
CA ILE A 457 2.85 4.02 5.89
C ILE A 457 1.93 5.17 5.45
N ILE A 458 0.91 4.88 4.63
CA ILE A 458 -0.07 5.86 4.15
C ILE A 458 -0.86 6.46 5.31
N HIS A 459 -1.31 5.65 6.27
CA HIS A 459 -2.01 6.13 7.46
C HIS A 459 -1.12 7.02 8.34
N GLN A 460 0.16 6.69 8.47
CA GLN A 460 1.14 7.51 9.20
C GLN A 460 1.42 8.86 8.51
N ALA A 461 1.46 8.89 7.17
CA ALA A 461 1.57 10.14 6.42
C ALA A 461 0.30 11.00 6.54
N ALA A 462 -0.88 10.40 6.37
CA ALA A 462 -2.17 11.06 6.51
C ALA A 462 -2.37 11.69 7.91
N ALA A 463 -1.90 11.02 8.95
CA ALA A 463 -1.94 11.51 10.33
C ALA A 463 -1.20 12.84 10.54
N LYS A 464 -0.15 13.16 9.75
CA LYS A 464 0.54 14.46 9.78
C LYS A 464 -0.42 15.63 9.53
N ASN A 465 -1.40 15.42 8.64
CA ASN A 465 -2.33 16.42 8.13
C ASN A 465 -3.75 16.28 8.72
N LEU A 466 -3.96 15.30 9.61
CA LEU A 466 -5.28 14.82 10.08
C LEU A 466 -6.23 14.44 8.92
N THR A 467 -5.67 13.94 7.83
CA THR A 467 -6.43 13.53 6.63
C THR A 467 -7.15 12.20 6.90
N PRO A 468 -8.47 12.10 6.68
CA PRO A 468 -9.19 10.84 6.77
C PRO A 468 -8.80 9.87 5.65
N CYS A 469 -8.86 8.56 5.93
CA CYS A 469 -8.52 7.53 4.96
C CYS A 469 -9.56 6.41 4.87
N THR A 470 -9.67 5.83 3.67
CA THR A 470 -10.13 4.45 3.48
C THR A 470 -8.91 3.62 3.04
N LEU A 471 -8.72 2.46 3.67
CA LEU A 471 -7.64 1.52 3.42
C LEU A 471 -8.27 0.16 3.12
N GLU A 472 -8.22 -0.26 1.85
CA GLU A 472 -8.66 -1.59 1.40
C GLU A 472 -7.44 -2.51 1.35
N LEU A 473 -7.32 -3.45 2.29
CA LEU A 473 -6.10 -4.23 2.50
C LEU A 473 -6.34 -5.74 2.31
N GLY A 474 -5.24 -6.47 2.17
CA GLY A 474 -5.26 -7.93 2.02
C GLY A 474 -5.57 -8.69 3.31
N GLY A 475 -5.53 -10.02 3.21
CA GLY A 475 -5.62 -10.92 4.36
C GLY A 475 -5.97 -12.36 3.94
N LYS A 476 -5.57 -13.33 4.77
CA LYS A 476 -5.80 -14.75 4.50
C LYS A 476 -7.28 -15.13 4.63
N SER A 477 -8.07 -14.90 3.57
CA SER A 477 -9.52 -15.09 3.55
C SER A 477 -9.89 -16.60 3.60
N PRO A 478 -10.47 -17.09 4.72
CA PRO A 478 -10.74 -18.52 4.92
C PRO A 478 -11.96 -19.02 4.15
N VAL A 479 -11.92 -20.30 3.76
CA VAL A 479 -13.10 -21.09 3.41
C VAL A 479 -13.34 -22.16 4.47
N PHE A 480 -14.47 -22.14 5.17
CA PHE A 480 -14.96 -23.34 5.85
C PHE A 480 -15.77 -24.19 4.86
N LEU A 481 -15.41 -25.46 4.70
CA LEU A 481 -16.06 -26.41 3.82
C LEU A 481 -16.61 -27.59 4.63
N ASP A 482 -17.93 -27.59 4.79
CA ASP A 482 -18.69 -28.57 5.55
C ASP A 482 -19.00 -29.84 4.74
N GLU A 483 -19.17 -30.98 5.40
CA GLU A 483 -19.56 -32.23 4.75
C GLU A 483 -20.99 -32.19 4.18
N SER A 484 -21.88 -31.37 4.74
CA SER A 484 -23.23 -31.20 4.22
C SER A 484 -23.29 -30.45 2.88
N ALA A 485 -22.20 -29.87 2.40
CA ALA A 485 -22.14 -29.08 1.17
C ALA A 485 -22.49 -29.88 -0.10
N ASP A 486 -22.72 -29.18 -1.22
CA ASP A 486 -22.81 -29.80 -2.55
C ASP A 486 -21.39 -29.85 -3.14
N MET A 487 -20.66 -30.94 -2.88
CA MET A 487 -19.19 -30.94 -2.99
C MET A 487 -18.69 -30.55 -4.39
N GLU A 488 -19.30 -31.04 -5.46
CA GLU A 488 -18.90 -30.66 -6.82
C GLU A 488 -19.10 -29.16 -7.09
N LYS A 489 -20.24 -28.60 -6.68
CA LYS A 489 -20.52 -27.15 -6.84
C LYS A 489 -19.67 -26.29 -5.91
N ALA A 490 -19.40 -26.76 -4.70
CA ALA A 490 -18.55 -26.10 -3.73
C ALA A 490 -17.11 -26.02 -4.26
N THR A 491 -16.52 -27.15 -4.65
CA THR A 491 -15.18 -27.21 -5.25
C THR A 491 -15.10 -26.35 -6.51
N LYS A 492 -16.11 -26.37 -7.38
CA LYS A 492 -16.12 -25.56 -8.61
C LYS A 492 -16.13 -24.05 -8.33
N ARG A 493 -16.86 -23.60 -7.30
CA ARG A 493 -16.89 -22.19 -6.86
C ARG A 493 -15.58 -21.79 -6.17
N ILE A 494 -15.11 -22.59 -5.22
CA ILE A 494 -13.85 -22.37 -4.50
C ILE A 494 -12.67 -22.24 -5.48
N LEU A 495 -12.56 -23.15 -6.45
CA LEU A 495 -11.50 -23.10 -7.46
C LEU A 495 -11.62 -21.91 -8.40
N TRP A 496 -12.83 -21.53 -8.83
CA TRP A 496 -13.03 -20.32 -9.62
C TRP A 496 -12.58 -19.07 -8.85
N GLY A 497 -13.09 -18.87 -7.62
CA GLY A 497 -12.69 -17.76 -6.76
C GLY A 497 -11.20 -17.75 -6.41
N LYS A 498 -10.56 -18.92 -6.36
CA LYS A 498 -9.12 -19.08 -6.10
C LYS A 498 -8.24 -18.71 -7.29
N LEU A 499 -8.75 -18.85 -8.53
CA LEU A 499 -7.92 -18.85 -9.74
C LEU A 499 -8.28 -17.73 -10.73
N LEU A 500 -9.33 -16.94 -10.45
CA LEU A 500 -9.43 -15.56 -10.93
C LEU A 500 -8.09 -14.84 -10.72
N ASN A 501 -7.57 -14.19 -11.76
CA ASN A 501 -6.27 -13.51 -11.76
C ASN A 501 -5.09 -14.37 -11.25
N SER A 502 -5.16 -15.70 -11.41
CA SER A 502 -4.25 -16.67 -10.79
C SER A 502 -4.11 -16.50 -9.26
N GLY A 503 -5.19 -16.13 -8.57
CA GLY A 503 -5.24 -15.97 -7.11
C GLY A 503 -4.63 -14.67 -6.57
N GLN A 504 -4.24 -13.74 -7.45
CA GLN A 504 -3.72 -12.42 -7.08
C GLN A 504 -4.88 -11.48 -6.70
N THR A 505 -5.61 -11.79 -5.63
CA THR A 505 -6.91 -11.18 -5.28
C THR A 505 -7.11 -11.17 -3.77
N CYS A 506 -7.31 -9.99 -3.15
CA CYS A 506 -7.46 -9.82 -1.70
C CYS A 506 -8.65 -10.61 -1.08
N VAL A 507 -9.61 -11.00 -1.92
CA VAL A 507 -10.79 -11.80 -1.56
C VAL A 507 -10.80 -13.19 -2.19
N ALA A 508 -9.70 -13.65 -2.81
CA ALA A 508 -9.60 -15.06 -3.18
C ALA A 508 -9.64 -15.93 -1.91
N PRO A 509 -10.22 -17.13 -1.95
CA PRO A 509 -9.91 -18.20 -1.02
C PRO A 509 -8.39 -18.28 -0.80
N ASP A 510 -7.92 -18.00 0.41
CA ASP A 510 -6.50 -18.14 0.72
C ASP A 510 -6.22 -19.61 1.08
N TYR A 511 -6.97 -20.14 2.05
CA TYR A 511 -6.92 -21.52 2.53
C TYR A 511 -8.32 -22.09 2.81
N VAL A 512 -8.41 -23.43 2.88
CA VAL A 512 -9.63 -24.19 3.20
C VAL A 512 -9.49 -24.87 4.58
N LEU A 513 -10.55 -24.83 5.38
CA LEU A 513 -10.74 -25.55 6.64
C LEU A 513 -11.84 -26.60 6.45
N CYS A 514 -11.55 -27.88 6.66
CA CYS A 514 -12.54 -28.95 6.58
C CYS A 514 -12.10 -30.21 7.35
N THR A 515 -12.96 -31.22 7.47
CA THR A 515 -12.57 -32.52 8.05
C THR A 515 -11.68 -33.31 7.09
N LYS A 516 -10.87 -34.25 7.57
CA LYS A 516 -10.04 -35.12 6.70
C LYS A 516 -10.87 -35.99 5.75
N ALA A 517 -12.12 -36.31 6.12
CA ALA A 517 -13.06 -36.97 5.23
C ALA A 517 -13.50 -36.03 4.09
N THR A 518 -13.84 -34.78 4.42
CA THR A 518 -14.24 -33.75 3.45
C THR A 518 -13.11 -33.39 2.49
N GLU A 519 -11.87 -33.25 2.99
CA GLU A 519 -10.66 -33.04 2.16
C GLU A 519 -10.54 -34.09 1.06
N LYS A 520 -10.66 -35.39 1.41
CA LYS A 520 -10.50 -36.48 0.45
C LYS A 520 -11.49 -36.40 -0.71
N VAL A 521 -12.74 -35.99 -0.46
CA VAL A 521 -13.76 -35.82 -1.50
C VAL A 521 -13.54 -34.51 -2.27
N PHE A 522 -13.13 -33.44 -1.60
CA PHE A 522 -12.77 -32.16 -2.22
C PHE A 522 -11.64 -32.32 -3.24
N LEU A 523 -10.55 -33.01 -2.89
CA LEU A 523 -9.40 -33.26 -3.78
C LEU A 523 -9.81 -34.03 -5.05
N GLN A 524 -10.68 -35.03 -4.93
CA GLN A 524 -11.19 -35.80 -6.07
C GLN A 524 -11.95 -34.93 -7.07
N HIS A 525 -12.86 -34.07 -6.60
CA HIS A 525 -13.53 -33.10 -7.47
C HIS A 525 -12.55 -32.04 -8.00
N ALA A 526 -11.58 -31.61 -7.18
CA ALA A 526 -10.66 -30.55 -7.56
C ALA A 526 -9.76 -30.95 -8.72
N THR A 527 -9.17 -32.16 -8.69
CA THR A 527 -8.36 -32.67 -9.80
C THR A 527 -9.15 -32.70 -11.11
N LYS A 528 -10.41 -33.20 -11.08
CA LYS A 528 -11.31 -33.21 -12.24
C LYS A 528 -11.59 -31.79 -12.76
N ILE A 529 -11.96 -30.86 -11.88
CA ILE A 529 -12.40 -29.50 -12.25
C ILE A 529 -11.21 -28.64 -12.73
N LEU A 530 -10.01 -28.83 -12.18
CA LEU A 530 -8.80 -28.17 -12.69
C LEU A 530 -8.46 -28.60 -14.12
N THR A 531 -8.63 -29.90 -14.43
CA THR A 531 -8.48 -30.40 -15.81
C THR A 531 -9.59 -29.88 -16.74
N GLU A 532 -10.82 -29.72 -16.24
CA GLU A 532 -11.93 -29.09 -16.98
C GLU A 532 -11.65 -27.61 -17.31
N PHE A 533 -11.08 -26.85 -16.37
CA PHE A 533 -10.84 -25.41 -16.51
C PHE A 533 -9.61 -25.06 -17.35
N TYR A 534 -8.49 -25.79 -17.17
CA TYR A 534 -7.18 -25.40 -17.70
C TYR A 534 -6.50 -26.50 -18.52
N GLY A 535 -7.13 -27.65 -18.71
CA GLY A 535 -6.56 -28.79 -19.42
C GLY A 535 -5.52 -29.59 -18.61
N ALA A 536 -4.82 -30.50 -19.29
CA ALA A 536 -3.90 -31.46 -18.64
C ALA A 536 -2.55 -30.86 -18.17
N ASP A 537 -2.12 -29.72 -18.72
CA ASP A 537 -1.03 -28.92 -18.18
C ASP A 537 -1.45 -27.43 -18.15
N PRO A 538 -1.93 -26.93 -17.00
CA PRO A 538 -2.45 -25.56 -16.88
C PRO A 538 -1.47 -24.45 -17.27
N ARG A 539 -0.16 -24.72 -17.31
CA ARG A 539 0.86 -23.74 -17.74
C ARG A 539 0.66 -23.30 -19.19
N ASN A 540 0.15 -24.21 -20.03
CA ASN A 540 -0.17 -23.98 -21.44
C ASN A 540 -1.55 -23.33 -21.65
N SER A 541 -2.32 -23.09 -20.59
CA SER A 541 -3.65 -22.49 -20.70
C SER A 541 -3.60 -20.98 -20.97
N THR A 542 -4.41 -20.54 -21.92
CA THR A 542 -4.70 -19.13 -22.21
C THR A 542 -5.70 -18.49 -21.24
N TYR A 543 -6.33 -19.30 -20.38
CA TYR A 543 -7.27 -18.84 -19.34
C TYR A 543 -6.60 -18.57 -17.98
N LEU A 544 -5.30 -18.89 -17.84
CA LEU A 544 -4.54 -18.71 -16.59
C LEU A 544 -3.61 -17.48 -16.70
N SER A 545 -3.85 -16.48 -15.87
CA SER A 545 -3.05 -15.25 -15.75
C SER A 545 -1.61 -15.56 -15.30
N ARG A 546 -0.70 -14.60 -15.44
CA ARG A 546 0.69 -14.75 -14.96
C ARG A 546 0.93 -14.00 -13.65
N ILE A 547 1.96 -14.41 -12.93
CA ILE A 547 2.38 -13.70 -11.72
C ILE A 547 3.07 -12.40 -12.13
N VAL A 548 2.62 -11.28 -11.54
CA VAL A 548 2.93 -9.92 -12.01
C VAL A 548 4.44 -9.68 -12.19
N THR A 549 5.25 -10.03 -11.18
CA THR A 549 6.72 -9.88 -11.22
C THR A 549 7.44 -11.15 -10.77
N GLU A 550 8.72 -11.24 -11.15
CA GLU A 550 9.62 -12.32 -10.74
C GLU A 550 9.76 -12.42 -9.20
N ARG A 551 9.74 -11.29 -8.49
CA ARG A 551 9.76 -11.26 -7.01
C ARG A 551 8.53 -11.96 -6.41
N HIS A 552 7.34 -11.67 -6.93
CA HIS A 552 6.12 -12.35 -6.49
C HIS A 552 6.12 -13.83 -6.88
N PHE A 553 6.69 -14.17 -8.04
CA PHE A 553 6.84 -15.56 -8.50
C PHE A 553 7.78 -16.38 -7.58
N LYS A 554 8.98 -15.89 -7.27
CA LYS A 554 9.96 -16.56 -6.40
C LYS A 554 9.37 -16.89 -5.02
N ARG A 555 8.79 -15.89 -4.35
CA ARG A 555 8.10 -16.07 -3.05
C ARG A 555 6.97 -17.10 -3.11
N LEU A 556 6.22 -17.16 -4.22
CA LEU A 556 5.18 -18.17 -4.39
C LEU A 556 5.75 -19.58 -4.61
N VAL A 557 6.86 -19.72 -5.34
CA VAL A 557 7.56 -21.01 -5.51
C VAL A 557 8.13 -21.51 -4.18
N GLU A 558 8.64 -20.62 -3.32
CA GLU A 558 9.09 -20.95 -1.95
C GLU A 558 7.97 -21.53 -1.05
N PHE A 559 6.69 -21.29 -1.38
CA PHE A 559 5.55 -21.91 -0.69
C PHE A 559 5.22 -23.32 -1.20
N ILE A 560 5.79 -23.78 -2.32
CA ILE A 560 5.52 -25.09 -2.93
C ILE A 560 6.58 -26.10 -2.48
N LYS A 561 6.45 -26.54 -1.24
CA LYS A 561 7.13 -27.72 -0.68
C LYS A 561 6.59 -29.01 -1.33
N PRO A 562 7.40 -29.82 -2.07
CA PRO A 562 6.92 -31.01 -2.76
C PRO A 562 6.18 -32.03 -1.90
N GLU A 563 6.59 -32.18 -0.64
CA GLU A 563 6.03 -33.11 0.35
C GLU A 563 4.55 -32.83 0.71
N HIS A 564 4.07 -31.60 0.54
CA HIS A 564 2.68 -31.22 0.81
C HIS A 564 1.80 -31.17 -0.46
N VAL A 565 2.34 -31.37 -1.67
CA VAL A 565 1.60 -31.21 -2.92
C VAL A 565 0.63 -32.37 -3.16
N ALA A 566 -0.66 -32.14 -2.90
CA ALA A 566 -1.73 -33.07 -3.28
C ALA A 566 -2.14 -32.94 -4.76
N VAL A 567 -2.12 -31.73 -5.30
CA VAL A 567 -2.46 -31.43 -6.71
C VAL A 567 -1.59 -30.28 -7.21
N GLY A 568 -1.14 -30.34 -8.46
CA GLY A 568 -0.42 -29.23 -9.11
C GLY A 568 1.09 -29.29 -8.90
N GLY A 569 1.68 -28.29 -8.23
CA GLY A 569 3.11 -28.19 -7.93
C GLY A 569 4.02 -27.81 -9.11
N LYS A 570 3.49 -27.71 -10.33
CA LYS A 570 4.24 -27.30 -11.53
C LYS A 570 4.29 -25.79 -11.68
N PHE A 571 5.43 -25.28 -12.10
CA PHE A 571 5.60 -23.88 -12.50
C PHE A 571 6.53 -23.76 -13.72
N ASP A 572 6.69 -22.53 -14.20
CA ASP A 572 7.71 -22.10 -15.15
C ASP A 572 8.05 -20.62 -14.86
N ALA A 573 9.34 -20.31 -14.76
CA ALA A 573 9.85 -18.99 -14.43
C ALA A 573 9.88 -18.03 -15.62
N GLU A 574 10.09 -18.54 -16.85
CA GLU A 574 10.21 -17.71 -18.05
C GLU A 574 8.89 -17.02 -18.37
N THR A 575 7.76 -17.76 -18.33
CA THR A 575 6.43 -17.17 -18.50
C THR A 575 5.76 -16.76 -17.18
N ARG A 576 6.47 -16.84 -16.04
CA ARG A 576 5.99 -16.57 -14.68
C ARG A 576 4.63 -17.22 -14.37
N VAL A 577 4.51 -18.50 -14.71
CA VAL A 577 3.28 -19.29 -14.50
C VAL A 577 3.44 -20.29 -13.38
N ILE A 578 2.47 -20.33 -12.48
CA ILE A 578 2.37 -21.35 -11.43
C ILE A 578 1.03 -22.05 -11.66
N ALA A 579 1.06 -23.37 -11.85
CA ALA A 579 -0.15 -24.14 -12.06
C ALA A 579 -0.99 -24.16 -10.76
N PRO A 580 -2.33 -24.25 -10.85
CA PRO A 580 -3.20 -24.41 -9.70
C PRO A 580 -2.72 -25.54 -8.79
N THR A 581 -2.35 -25.18 -7.56
CA THR A 581 -1.65 -26.06 -6.61
C THR A 581 -2.44 -26.16 -5.32
N ILE A 582 -2.67 -27.38 -4.84
CA ILE A 582 -3.36 -27.66 -3.58
C ILE A 582 -2.37 -28.35 -2.66
N LEU A 583 -2.20 -27.77 -1.47
CA LEU A 583 -1.32 -28.30 -0.43
C LEU A 583 -2.15 -28.95 0.68
N VAL A 584 -1.67 -30.05 1.26
CA VAL A 584 -2.29 -30.75 2.39
C VAL A 584 -1.25 -31.05 3.47
N ASP A 585 -1.73 -31.34 4.68
CA ASP A 585 -0.87 -31.73 5.82
C ASP A 585 0.27 -30.72 6.08
N VAL A 586 -0.01 -29.43 5.81
CA VAL A 586 0.91 -28.29 6.01
C VAL A 586 1.06 -27.93 7.49
N ASP A 587 2.26 -27.51 7.89
CA ASP A 587 2.51 -27.12 9.28
C ASP A 587 1.92 -25.73 9.58
N PRO A 588 1.38 -25.49 10.79
CA PRO A 588 0.89 -24.17 11.22
C PRO A 588 1.93 -23.05 11.13
N ASP A 589 3.22 -23.42 11.15
CA ASP A 589 4.39 -22.54 11.04
C ASP A 589 4.94 -22.39 9.61
N ASP A 590 4.33 -23.01 8.59
CA ASP A 590 4.78 -22.84 7.21
C ASP A 590 4.60 -21.40 6.72
N PRO A 591 5.53 -20.86 5.88
CA PRO A 591 5.40 -19.54 5.28
C PRO A 591 4.05 -19.32 4.57
N VAL A 592 3.53 -20.37 3.92
CA VAL A 592 2.24 -20.37 3.22
C VAL A 592 1.04 -20.15 4.16
N LEU A 593 1.19 -20.36 5.47
CA LEU A 593 0.17 -20.08 6.49
C LEU A 593 0.46 -18.81 7.30
N ARG A 594 1.69 -18.28 7.26
CA ARG A 594 2.08 -17.03 7.94
C ARG A 594 1.73 -15.77 7.15
N GLU A 595 1.90 -15.78 5.82
CA GLU A 595 1.63 -14.62 4.96
C GLU A 595 0.39 -14.80 4.08
N GLU A 596 -0.13 -13.70 3.52
CA GLU A 596 -1.14 -13.73 2.45
C GLU A 596 -0.53 -14.37 1.19
N ILE A 597 -1.23 -15.37 0.63
CA ILE A 597 -0.68 -16.16 -0.47
C ILE A 597 -0.69 -15.32 -1.75
N PHE A 598 -1.83 -14.72 -2.12
CA PHE A 598 -1.94 -13.85 -3.29
C PHE A 598 -1.44 -14.51 -4.60
N GLY A 599 -1.78 -15.79 -4.78
CA GLY A 599 -1.36 -16.63 -5.90
C GLY A 599 -2.11 -17.98 -5.95
N PRO A 600 -1.82 -18.85 -6.92
CA PRO A 600 -2.67 -20.00 -7.27
C PRO A 600 -2.39 -21.25 -6.41
N ILE A 601 -1.98 -21.03 -5.14
CA ILE A 601 -1.62 -22.06 -4.17
C ILE A 601 -2.67 -22.05 -3.05
N MET A 602 -3.28 -23.20 -2.74
CA MET A 602 -4.38 -23.29 -1.79
C MET A 602 -4.13 -24.41 -0.77
N PRO A 603 -3.72 -24.08 0.46
CA PRO A 603 -3.64 -25.05 1.54
C PRO A 603 -5.02 -25.52 1.98
N VAL A 604 -5.15 -26.81 2.25
CA VAL A 604 -6.26 -27.42 2.97
C VAL A 604 -5.77 -27.85 4.35
N ILE A 605 -6.42 -27.34 5.38
CA ILE A 605 -6.09 -27.54 6.79
C ILE A 605 -7.22 -28.34 7.43
N ASN A 606 -6.86 -29.35 8.22
CA ASN A 606 -7.85 -30.22 8.84
C ASN A 606 -8.30 -29.71 10.21
N VAL A 607 -9.61 -29.69 10.40
CA VAL A 607 -10.29 -29.37 11.66
C VAL A 607 -11.36 -30.42 11.96
N LYS A 608 -11.70 -30.62 13.23
CA LYS A 608 -12.72 -31.60 13.65
C LYS A 608 -14.13 -31.17 13.26
N ASP A 609 -14.45 -29.89 13.46
CA ASP A 609 -15.78 -29.31 13.20
C ASP A 609 -15.70 -27.80 12.91
N HIS A 610 -16.86 -27.15 12.85
CA HIS A 610 -16.98 -25.71 12.63
C HIS A 610 -16.49 -24.86 13.82
N LYS A 611 -16.39 -25.41 15.04
CA LYS A 611 -15.96 -24.67 16.23
C LYS A 611 -14.45 -24.54 16.25
N GLU A 612 -13.74 -25.62 15.94
CA GLU A 612 -12.29 -25.56 15.75
C GLU A 612 -11.92 -24.68 14.53
N ALA A 613 -12.77 -24.60 13.50
CA ALA A 613 -12.62 -23.60 12.43
C ALA A 613 -12.81 -22.15 12.93
N ILE A 614 -13.83 -21.87 13.74
CA ILE A 614 -14.06 -20.55 14.36
C ILE A 614 -12.86 -20.15 15.24
N GLU A 615 -12.35 -21.08 16.06
CA GLU A 615 -11.15 -20.87 16.89
C GLU A 615 -9.90 -20.60 16.02
N PHE A 616 -9.68 -21.38 14.95
CA PHE A 616 -8.55 -21.20 14.04
C PHE A 616 -8.56 -19.84 13.32
N ILE A 617 -9.75 -19.36 12.93
CA ILE A 617 -9.95 -18.06 12.29
C ILE A 617 -9.75 -16.93 13.31
N ASN A 618 -10.37 -17.02 14.50
CA ASN A 618 -10.30 -15.98 15.53
C ASN A 618 -8.92 -15.86 16.20
N ALA A 619 -8.07 -16.88 16.09
CA ALA A 619 -6.66 -16.83 16.50
C ALA A 619 -5.76 -16.04 15.52
N ARG A 620 -6.32 -15.46 14.45
CA ARG A 620 -5.59 -14.77 13.37
C ARG A 620 -6.16 -13.37 13.10
N GLU A 621 -5.42 -12.60 12.31
CA GLU A 621 -5.86 -11.28 11.88
C GLU A 621 -7.12 -11.34 11.01
N LYS A 622 -8.01 -10.37 11.19
CA LYS A 622 -9.35 -10.35 10.59
C LYS A 622 -9.29 -10.24 9.06
N PRO A 623 -9.78 -11.23 8.30
CA PRO A 623 -9.65 -11.27 6.85
C PRO A 623 -10.63 -10.32 6.15
N LEU A 624 -10.32 -9.96 4.89
CA LEU A 624 -11.21 -9.15 4.08
C LEU A 624 -12.50 -9.91 3.73
N ALA A 625 -12.42 -11.21 3.40
CA ALA A 625 -13.57 -12.06 3.12
C ALA A 625 -13.59 -13.33 3.98
N LEU A 626 -14.78 -13.83 4.28
CA LEU A 626 -15.05 -15.15 4.87
C LEU A 626 -15.97 -15.96 3.95
N TYR A 627 -15.65 -17.24 3.74
CA TYR A 627 -16.45 -18.14 2.92
C TYR A 627 -16.92 -19.35 3.72
N VAL A 628 -18.21 -19.69 3.61
CA VAL A 628 -18.82 -20.81 4.35
C VAL A 628 -19.66 -21.67 3.41
N PHE A 629 -19.18 -22.87 3.06
CA PHE A 629 -19.89 -23.84 2.24
C PHE A 629 -20.55 -24.89 3.12
N THR A 630 -21.87 -24.82 3.26
CA THR A 630 -22.69 -25.72 4.11
C THR A 630 -24.17 -25.65 3.71
N LYS A 631 -24.91 -26.75 3.89
CA LYS A 631 -26.38 -26.74 3.84
C LYS A 631 -27.02 -26.58 5.23
N ASP A 632 -26.23 -26.74 6.30
CA ASP A 632 -26.69 -26.56 7.67
C ASP A 632 -26.84 -25.06 8.02
N LYS A 633 -27.92 -24.74 8.72
CA LYS A 633 -28.23 -23.40 9.21
C LYS A 633 -27.51 -23.09 10.51
N GLU A 634 -27.23 -24.08 11.36
CA GLU A 634 -26.56 -23.89 12.65
C GLU A 634 -25.08 -23.56 12.42
N VAL A 635 -24.37 -24.41 11.66
CA VAL A 635 -23.00 -24.16 11.16
C VAL A 635 -22.87 -22.75 10.56
N ARG A 636 -23.75 -22.42 9.59
CA ARG A 636 -23.75 -21.12 8.92
C ARG A 636 -23.97 -19.96 9.90
N ASN A 637 -24.91 -20.10 10.84
CA ASN A 637 -25.22 -19.03 11.79
C ASN A 637 -24.05 -18.82 12.78
N ALA A 638 -23.44 -19.90 13.30
CA ALA A 638 -22.29 -19.83 14.19
C ALA A 638 -21.10 -19.15 13.51
N MET A 639 -20.70 -19.62 12.32
CA MET A 639 -19.61 -19.04 11.53
C MET A 639 -19.78 -17.53 11.30
N LEU A 640 -21.02 -17.07 11.03
CA LEU A 640 -21.33 -15.65 10.79
C LEU A 640 -21.50 -14.80 12.06
N ALA A 641 -21.81 -15.40 13.20
CA ALA A 641 -22.03 -14.69 14.47
C ALA A 641 -20.77 -14.65 15.36
N GLU A 642 -19.88 -15.63 15.23
CA GLU A 642 -18.76 -15.86 16.14
C GLU A 642 -17.39 -15.51 15.53
N THR A 643 -17.34 -15.07 14.27
CA THR A 643 -16.12 -14.57 13.61
C THR A 643 -16.26 -13.11 13.18
N SER A 644 -15.20 -12.51 12.61
CA SER A 644 -15.23 -11.12 12.13
C SER A 644 -14.32 -10.91 10.92
N SER A 645 -14.93 -10.57 9.79
CA SER A 645 -14.30 -10.24 8.51
C SER A 645 -14.90 -8.94 7.93
N GLY A 646 -14.35 -8.44 6.83
CA GLY A 646 -14.94 -7.31 6.08
C GLY A 646 -16.27 -7.67 5.42
N GLY A 647 -16.25 -8.73 4.60
CA GLY A 647 -17.43 -9.35 3.99
C GLY A 647 -17.51 -10.86 4.29
N ALA A 648 -18.68 -11.46 4.06
CA ALA A 648 -18.88 -12.91 4.18
C ALA A 648 -19.85 -13.43 3.12
N VAL A 649 -19.59 -14.62 2.56
CA VAL A 649 -20.46 -15.29 1.57
C VAL A 649 -20.70 -16.75 1.94
N VAL A 650 -21.94 -17.20 1.73
CA VAL A 650 -22.39 -18.56 2.03
C VAL A 650 -22.63 -19.33 0.74
N ASN A 651 -21.99 -20.49 0.60
CA ASN A 651 -22.02 -21.37 -0.58
C ASN A 651 -21.50 -20.77 -1.89
N ASP A 652 -20.77 -19.66 -1.86
CA ASP A 652 -20.13 -19.05 -3.03
C ASP A 652 -18.91 -18.20 -2.63
N THR A 653 -18.13 -17.73 -3.60
CA THR A 653 -16.90 -16.92 -3.39
C THR A 653 -16.91 -15.66 -4.24
N VAL A 654 -16.28 -14.57 -3.78
CA VAL A 654 -16.06 -13.29 -4.51
C VAL A 654 -17.32 -12.51 -4.90
N THR A 655 -18.47 -13.15 -5.15
CA THR A 655 -19.70 -12.55 -5.69
C THR A 655 -20.40 -11.50 -4.81
N HIS A 656 -19.93 -11.25 -3.58
CA HIS A 656 -20.38 -10.10 -2.81
C HIS A 656 -19.89 -8.76 -3.38
N LEU A 657 -18.74 -8.73 -4.07
CA LEU A 657 -18.18 -7.51 -4.69
C LEU A 657 -19.04 -6.95 -5.82
N ILE A 658 -19.94 -7.75 -6.39
CA ILE A 658 -20.84 -7.33 -7.48
C ILE A 658 -22.26 -6.99 -6.97
N THR A 659 -22.45 -6.90 -5.65
CA THR A 659 -23.74 -6.60 -5.02
C THR A 659 -23.79 -5.13 -4.56
N GLU A 660 -24.18 -4.23 -5.46
CA GLU A 660 -24.14 -2.74 -5.35
C GLU A 660 -24.70 -2.09 -4.05
N ASN A 661 -25.44 -2.85 -3.24
CA ASN A 661 -26.07 -2.40 -2.01
C ASN A 661 -25.39 -2.94 -0.72
N LEU A 662 -24.29 -3.69 -0.86
CA LEU A 662 -23.40 -4.04 0.25
C LEU A 662 -22.24 -3.05 0.30
N PRO A 663 -21.78 -2.62 1.50
CA PRO A 663 -20.48 -1.99 1.63
C PRO A 663 -19.38 -3.02 1.36
N PHE A 664 -18.48 -2.73 0.45
CA PHE A 664 -17.21 -3.46 0.34
C PHE A 664 -16.14 -2.68 1.12
N GLY A 665 -15.49 -3.34 2.08
CA GLY A 665 -14.55 -2.71 3.01
C GLY A 665 -13.93 -3.71 3.99
N GLY A 666 -12.67 -3.50 4.39
CA GLY A 666 -11.98 -4.32 5.38
C GLY A 666 -12.22 -3.94 6.85
N VAL A 667 -11.71 -4.76 7.78
CA VAL A 667 -11.79 -4.48 9.23
C VAL A 667 -10.51 -4.90 9.97
N GLY A 668 -9.84 -3.95 10.62
CA GLY A 668 -8.59 -4.21 11.33
C GLY A 668 -7.41 -4.28 10.35
N PHE A 669 -6.66 -5.39 10.34
CA PHE A 669 -5.51 -5.53 9.43
C PHE A 669 -5.90 -5.67 7.96
N SER A 670 -7.14 -6.09 7.65
CA SER A 670 -7.72 -6.09 6.30
C SER A 670 -8.30 -4.74 5.86
N GLY A 671 -8.43 -3.74 6.75
CA GLY A 671 -8.78 -2.40 6.33
C GLY A 671 -9.54 -1.53 7.33
N MET A 672 -9.89 -0.33 6.85
CA MET A 672 -10.82 0.59 7.49
C MET A 672 -11.52 1.45 6.43
N GLY A 673 -12.80 1.74 6.64
CA GLY A 673 -13.65 2.38 5.63
C GLY A 673 -14.41 1.36 4.79
N SER A 674 -15.07 1.83 3.74
CA SER A 674 -15.79 1.00 2.76
C SER A 674 -16.18 1.85 1.55
N TYR A 675 -16.41 1.24 0.38
CA TYR A 675 -16.90 1.93 -0.82
C TYR A 675 -17.92 1.09 -1.62
N HIS A 676 -17.97 1.30 -2.94
CA HIS A 676 -19.05 0.96 -3.90
C HIS A 676 -20.32 1.79 -3.74
N GLY A 677 -20.90 2.25 -4.86
CA GLY A 677 -22.21 2.90 -4.96
C GLY A 677 -22.50 3.93 -3.87
N LYS A 678 -23.56 3.67 -3.10
CA LYS A 678 -24.01 4.58 -2.03
C LYS A 678 -22.95 4.75 -0.94
N HIS A 679 -22.18 3.72 -0.63
CA HIS A 679 -21.12 3.76 0.38
C HIS A 679 -19.92 4.57 -0.13
N GLY A 680 -19.50 4.37 -1.39
CA GLY A 680 -18.48 5.20 -2.04
C GLY A 680 -18.84 6.68 -2.03
N TYR A 681 -20.10 7.04 -2.33
CA TYR A 681 -20.56 8.43 -2.22
C TYR A 681 -20.49 8.99 -0.78
N ASP A 682 -20.90 8.22 0.25
CA ASP A 682 -20.83 8.70 1.64
C ASP A 682 -19.37 8.80 2.13
N THR A 683 -18.49 7.87 1.73
CA THR A 683 -17.07 7.86 2.08
C THR A 683 -16.34 9.12 1.63
N PHE A 684 -16.59 9.59 0.42
CA PHE A 684 -16.02 10.84 -0.10
C PHE A 684 -16.87 12.11 0.20
N SER A 685 -17.83 12.01 1.13
CA SER A 685 -18.69 13.13 1.58
C SER A 685 -18.57 13.38 3.10
N HIS A 686 -18.43 14.64 3.51
CA HIS A 686 -18.63 15.03 4.89
C HIS A 686 -20.14 15.24 5.19
N GLN A 687 -20.68 14.49 6.15
CA GLN A 687 -22.07 14.62 6.59
C GLN A 687 -22.25 15.76 7.60
N LYS A 688 -22.37 16.99 7.08
CA LYS A 688 -22.57 18.22 7.84
C LYS A 688 -23.98 18.28 8.45
N ALA A 689 -24.07 18.16 9.77
CA ALA A 689 -25.30 18.39 10.51
C ALA A 689 -25.65 19.90 10.53
N VAL A 690 -26.91 20.23 10.24
CA VAL A 690 -27.42 21.62 10.23
C VAL A 690 -28.70 21.70 11.04
N LEU A 691 -28.71 22.61 12.04
CA LEU A 691 -29.87 22.95 12.86
C LEU A 691 -30.24 24.41 12.60
N VAL A 692 -31.42 24.63 12.02
CA VAL A 692 -31.98 25.96 11.75
C VAL A 692 -33.04 26.27 12.79
N LYS A 693 -32.84 27.35 13.55
CA LYS A 693 -33.87 27.95 14.41
C LYS A 693 -34.38 29.23 13.76
N ASP A 694 -35.68 29.46 13.84
CA ASP A 694 -36.27 30.74 13.46
C ASP A 694 -36.21 31.76 14.62
N PHE A 695 -36.50 33.02 14.31
CA PHE A 695 -36.61 34.12 15.27
C PHE A 695 -38.08 34.42 15.62
N THR A 696 -38.99 33.43 15.56
CA THR A 696 -40.39 33.67 15.95
C THR A 696 -40.52 33.80 17.46
N GLY A 697 -41.52 34.58 17.90
CA GLY A 697 -41.83 34.74 19.33
C GLY A 697 -42.16 33.41 20.04
N PHE A 698 -42.66 32.40 19.33
CA PHE A 698 -42.86 31.07 19.90
C PHE A 698 -41.53 30.34 20.15
N THR A 699 -40.61 30.38 19.18
CA THR A 699 -39.27 29.81 19.34
C THR A 699 -38.53 30.49 20.48
N GLU A 700 -38.52 31.82 20.56
CA GLU A 700 -37.82 32.53 21.65
C GLU A 700 -38.50 32.34 23.02
N LEU A 701 -39.83 32.22 23.08
CA LEU A 701 -40.54 31.80 24.30
C LEU A 701 -40.12 30.39 24.76
N SER A 702 -39.96 29.44 23.84
CA SER A 702 -39.44 28.10 24.12
C SER A 702 -37.98 28.16 24.62
N LEU A 703 -37.14 28.99 23.99
CA LEU A 703 -35.74 29.17 24.39
C LEU A 703 -35.59 29.95 25.71
N SER A 704 -36.58 30.73 26.14
CA SER A 704 -36.59 31.40 27.46
C SER A 704 -36.43 30.43 28.64
N LEU A 705 -36.82 29.16 28.45
CA LEU A 705 -36.70 28.08 29.43
C LEU A 705 -35.24 27.65 29.68
N ARG A 706 -34.32 27.85 28.72
CA ARG A 706 -32.87 27.58 28.88
C ARG A 706 -32.05 28.81 29.31
N TYR A 707 -32.63 30.01 29.27
CA TYR A 707 -31.92 31.23 29.66
C TYR A 707 -32.02 31.48 31.18
N PRO A 708 -30.98 32.08 31.82
CA PRO A 708 -31.08 32.60 33.18
C PRO A 708 -32.20 33.65 33.36
N PRO A 709 -32.66 33.91 34.59
CA PRO A 709 -32.39 33.14 35.80
C PRO A 709 -33.05 31.75 35.73
N TYR A 710 -32.40 30.76 36.35
CA TYR A 710 -32.90 29.39 36.44
C TYR A 710 -33.87 29.24 37.62
N ASN A 711 -34.84 28.33 37.51
CA ASN A 711 -35.74 27.93 38.59
C ASN A 711 -36.30 26.53 38.32
N ASP A 712 -36.87 25.88 39.33
CA ASP A 712 -37.31 24.49 39.24
C ASP A 712 -38.41 24.25 38.20
N ALA A 713 -39.26 25.24 37.94
CA ALA A 713 -40.28 25.14 36.89
C ALA A 713 -39.66 25.10 35.48
N LYS A 714 -38.71 26.01 35.17
CA LYS A 714 -37.91 25.95 33.93
C LYS A 714 -37.20 24.61 33.81
N THR A 715 -36.54 24.17 34.88
CA THR A 715 -35.80 22.89 34.95
C THR A 715 -36.70 21.69 34.70
N ALA A 716 -37.91 21.65 35.29
CA ALA A 716 -38.87 20.56 35.10
C ALA A 716 -39.38 20.48 33.65
N ILE A 717 -39.71 21.62 33.03
CA ILE A 717 -40.17 21.66 31.62
C ILE A 717 -39.03 21.28 30.67
N MET A 718 -37.81 21.78 30.91
CA MET A 718 -36.63 21.43 30.12
C MET A 718 -36.32 19.92 30.22
N ASN A 719 -36.34 19.36 31.43
CA ASN A 719 -36.16 17.92 31.65
C ASN A 719 -37.27 17.09 30.99
N PHE A 720 -38.52 17.55 30.99
CA PHE A 720 -39.61 16.90 30.26
C PHE A 720 -39.36 16.87 28.74
N ALA A 721 -38.85 17.96 28.16
CA ALA A 721 -38.56 18.07 26.72
C ALA A 721 -37.29 17.28 26.30
N LEU A 722 -36.27 17.21 27.17
CA LEU A 722 -35.03 16.46 26.94
C LEU A 722 -35.17 14.95 27.18
N LYS A 723 -36.10 14.51 28.04
CA LYS A 723 -36.31 13.09 28.38
C LYS A 723 -36.62 12.27 27.13
N LYS A 724 -35.69 11.37 26.76
CA LYS A 724 -35.87 10.40 25.66
C LYS A 724 -37.16 9.61 25.88
N ARG A 725 -38.00 9.56 24.84
CA ARG A 725 -39.19 8.72 24.70
C ARG A 725 -39.08 7.99 23.36
N ARG A 726 -39.78 6.87 23.19
CA ARG A 726 -40.05 6.37 21.84
C ARG A 726 -40.85 7.46 21.11
N GLY A 727 -40.48 7.78 19.88
CA GLY A 727 -41.09 8.87 19.12
C GLY A 727 -42.60 8.67 18.99
N VAL A 728 -43.38 9.76 19.14
CA VAL A 728 -44.77 9.72 18.67
C VAL A 728 -44.70 9.69 17.15
N PRO A 729 -45.24 8.66 16.47
CA PRO A 729 -45.10 8.58 15.02
C PRO A 729 -45.68 9.83 14.37
N MET A 730 -44.92 10.53 13.52
CA MET A 730 -45.38 11.80 12.93
C MET A 730 -46.64 11.63 12.07
N GLY A 731 -46.92 10.42 11.58
CA GLY A 731 -48.21 10.07 10.97
C GLY A 731 -49.38 10.14 11.97
N LEU A 732 -49.19 9.72 13.23
CA LEU A 732 -50.18 9.82 14.29
C LEU A 732 -50.45 11.28 14.67
N VAL A 733 -49.40 12.11 14.76
CA VAL A 733 -49.54 13.57 15.01
C VAL A 733 -50.25 14.27 13.84
N LYS A 734 -49.90 13.93 12.59
CA LYS A 734 -50.56 14.44 11.38
C LYS A 734 -52.04 14.06 11.36
N ASN A 735 -52.36 12.79 11.64
CA ASN A 735 -53.73 12.29 11.66
C ASN A 735 -54.55 12.94 12.78
N ALA A 736 -53.98 13.11 13.97
CA ALA A 736 -54.62 13.84 15.06
C ALA A 736 -54.90 15.31 14.68
N GLY A 737 -53.94 16.00 14.03
CA GLY A 737 -54.14 17.37 13.54
C GLY A 737 -55.26 17.49 12.51
N ILE A 738 -55.32 16.57 11.53
CA ILE A 738 -56.41 16.48 10.54
C ILE A 738 -57.75 16.21 11.23
N PHE A 739 -57.78 15.31 12.22
CA PHE A 739 -58.99 14.99 12.99
C PHE A 739 -59.49 16.20 13.81
N THR A 740 -58.60 16.92 14.50
CA THR A 740 -58.98 18.16 15.21
C THR A 740 -59.43 19.25 14.26
N ALA A 741 -58.80 19.41 13.09
CA ALA A 741 -59.25 20.37 12.08
C ALA A 741 -60.67 20.03 11.58
N GLY A 742 -60.94 18.75 11.29
CA GLY A 742 -62.27 18.26 10.91
C GLY A 742 -63.32 18.49 12.01
N LEU A 743 -62.98 18.24 13.28
CA LEU A 743 -63.84 18.57 14.42
C LEU A 743 -64.13 20.06 14.51
N THR A 744 -63.12 20.93 14.42
CA THR A 744 -63.34 22.40 14.46
C THR A 744 -64.16 22.90 13.29
N PHE A 745 -63.96 22.35 12.09
CA PHE A 745 -64.78 22.69 10.92
C PHE A 745 -66.23 22.24 11.12
N SER A 746 -66.47 21.02 11.60
CA SER A 746 -67.81 20.51 11.91
C SER A 746 -68.52 21.36 12.97
N TYR A 747 -67.82 21.73 14.06
CA TYR A 747 -68.36 22.58 15.12
C TYR A 747 -68.70 23.99 14.61
N PHE A 748 -67.83 24.57 13.79
CA PHE A 748 -68.05 25.89 13.18
C PHE A 748 -69.20 25.86 12.16
N SER A 749 -69.30 24.81 11.34
CA SER A 749 -70.44 24.60 10.43
C SER A 749 -71.76 24.42 11.18
N HIS A 750 -71.77 23.69 12.30
CA HIS A 750 -72.97 23.52 13.12
C HIS A 750 -73.38 24.83 13.79
N PHE A 751 -72.43 25.58 14.35
CA PHE A 751 -72.67 26.90 14.93
C PHE A 751 -73.22 27.90 13.90
N LEU A 752 -72.63 27.92 12.69
CA LEU A 752 -73.11 28.74 11.58
C LEU A 752 -74.51 28.31 11.10
N TRP A 753 -74.81 27.01 11.10
CA TRP A 753 -76.14 26.49 10.78
C TRP A 753 -77.18 26.90 11.83
N CYS A 754 -76.88 26.83 13.13
CA CYS A 754 -77.77 27.31 14.20
C CYS A 754 -78.06 28.81 14.07
N LEU A 755 -77.05 29.62 13.72
CA LEU A 755 -77.20 31.05 13.41
C LEU A 755 -78.13 31.31 12.22
N ILE A 756 -78.00 30.55 11.14
CA ILE A 756 -78.83 30.69 9.92
C ILE A 756 -80.25 30.15 10.14
N ALA A 757 -80.41 29.07 10.91
CA ALA A 757 -81.70 28.43 11.20
C ALA A 757 -82.56 29.19 12.23
N GLY A 758 -82.07 30.32 12.77
CA GLY A 758 -82.81 31.15 13.73
C GLY A 758 -83.02 30.51 15.11
N CYS A 759 -82.31 29.40 15.41
CA CYS A 759 -82.42 28.69 16.68
C CYS A 759 -81.77 29.51 17.81
N LYS A 760 -82.58 30.21 18.59
CA LYS A 760 -82.17 30.70 19.90
C LYS A 760 -81.85 29.51 20.82
N TYR A 761 -80.63 29.51 21.35
CA TYR A 761 -80.33 28.90 22.65
C TYR A 761 -80.86 29.80 23.78
#